data_AF-A0A2H9TKK2-F1
#
_entry.id   AF-A0A2H9TKK2-F1
#
_cell.length_a   1.000
_cell.length_b   1.000
_cell.length_c   1.000
_cell.angle_alpha   90.00
_cell.angle_beta   90.00
_cell.angle_gamma   90.00
#
_symmetry.space_group_name_H-M   'P 1'
#
loop_
_entity.id
_entity.type
_entity.pdbx_description
1 polymer ?
#
loop_
_entity_poly.entity_id
_entity_poly.type
_entity_poly.pdbx_seq_one_letter_code
_entity_poly.pdbx_strand_id
1 'polypeptide(L)'
;MLATADARCAEEDQLVTFLLQENAVEIEELMQLPHDGRHLSLELATVVLNDPATIIPMAERAILRTQTRMIADGSTLRQREQIHARLTGVPMLKGIYFNRIPGVEAMGRLIAVRGTVTRLSPVRMADQSRTFQCCKCRTPMEAFPDDFQFGVIAKPTLCTAINDDQRCGATKFEPFREEGVVGKEDYQEIRIQELTSWLDIGAVPRTLTVVLRHDLVDQCKAGDEVQITGWMIARWKPVKTGLRCENEFCLIANNVAVANRSAFGKMDMGNFSAVFWNAHREVPLRGRDLLISSFCPQIYGLHLVKLAVLLTIIGGTLEDEDGRRRHRKEGHILLVGDPGTAKSQFLVTAAKISPRSVMTTGSGSTNAGLTVAAVKDAGEWQLEAGALVLADGGVCCIDEFSALRGNDRTSIHEAMEQQTLSVAKAGLVCKLQTRCSIIAACNSKGRFEEGELLSANVALASPLLSRFDLIIVMADKRSVDWDRSLSTSILETSSKGGTRRKQNERTGVDFETLKAYVNFVRNELRPTMAHGARVVLGKYYQLQRRADLRDVARTTIRLLESLIRLAQAHAKLMCRESVEVSDAIWSIVLMETSLATQSLLGMRPDVYAVPAESPTAQYDQYETTILTKLEINLKVIDTAHLKLDAEADEILCSWKPTQ
;
A
#
# COMPACT_ATOMS: atom_id res chain seq x y z
N MET A 1 -48.05 -16.49 -6.61
CA MET A 1 -47.16 -16.29 -7.78
C MET A 1 -47.55 -15.06 -8.60
N LEU A 2 -48.84 -14.78 -8.86
CA LEU A 2 -49.27 -13.54 -9.51
C LEU A 2 -49.13 -12.30 -8.59
N ALA A 3 -49.54 -12.38 -7.32
CA ALA A 3 -49.39 -11.27 -6.36
C ALA A 3 -47.92 -10.88 -6.06
N THR A 4 -46.98 -11.82 -6.23
CA THR A 4 -45.53 -11.55 -6.10
C THR A 4 -44.94 -10.95 -7.38
N ALA A 5 -45.60 -11.11 -8.54
CA ALA A 5 -45.18 -10.49 -9.79
C ALA A 5 -45.67 -9.03 -9.85
N ASP A 6 -46.86 -8.75 -9.34
CA ASP A 6 -47.41 -7.38 -9.28
C ASP A 6 -46.64 -6.50 -8.28
N ALA A 7 -46.22 -7.05 -7.14
CA ALA A 7 -45.34 -6.34 -6.20
C ALA A 7 -43.95 -6.05 -6.80
N ARG A 8 -43.40 -7.00 -7.58
CA ARG A 8 -42.11 -6.83 -8.29
C ARG A 8 -42.21 -5.80 -9.41
N CYS A 9 -43.32 -5.73 -10.14
CA CYS A 9 -43.57 -4.68 -11.12
C CYS A 9 -43.67 -3.30 -10.46
N ALA A 10 -44.29 -3.19 -9.28
CA ALA A 10 -44.37 -1.92 -8.55
C ALA A 10 -42.99 -1.44 -8.04
N GLU A 11 -42.13 -2.35 -7.59
CA GLU A 11 -40.74 -2.06 -7.21
C GLU A 11 -39.87 -1.70 -8.43
N GLU A 12 -40.07 -2.38 -9.57
CA GLU A 12 -39.45 -2.01 -10.87
C GLU A 12 -39.87 -0.59 -11.28
N ASP A 13 -41.16 -0.26 -11.19
CA ASP A 13 -41.68 1.06 -11.56
C ASP A 13 -41.18 2.15 -10.60
N GLN A 14 -40.99 1.87 -9.31
CA GLN A 14 -40.39 2.78 -8.33
C GLN A 14 -38.89 3.04 -8.60
N LEU A 15 -38.12 2.00 -8.92
CA LEU A 15 -36.72 2.14 -9.33
C LEU A 15 -36.60 2.92 -10.65
N VAL A 16 -37.49 2.65 -11.59
CA VAL A 16 -37.56 3.36 -12.86
C VAL A 16 -38.00 4.81 -12.66
N THR A 17 -38.96 5.11 -11.77
CA THR A 17 -39.32 6.51 -11.45
C THR A 17 -38.22 7.24 -10.70
N PHE A 18 -37.48 6.58 -9.82
CA PHE A 18 -36.30 7.15 -9.18
C PHE A 18 -35.22 7.52 -10.21
N LEU A 19 -34.89 6.60 -11.12
CA LEU A 19 -33.92 6.83 -12.20
C LEU A 19 -34.40 7.86 -13.24
N LEU A 20 -35.72 8.05 -13.41
CA LEU A 20 -36.30 9.02 -14.35
C LEU A 20 -36.52 10.41 -13.74
N GLN A 21 -36.60 10.55 -12.42
CA GLN A 21 -36.73 11.86 -11.75
C GLN A 21 -35.42 12.65 -11.74
N GLU A 22 -34.28 11.98 -11.89
CA GLU A 22 -32.98 12.62 -12.06
C GLU A 22 -32.68 12.72 -13.56
N ASN A 23 -32.94 13.91 -14.14
CA ASN A 23 -32.46 14.27 -15.47
C ASN A 23 -30.92 14.24 -15.49
N ALA A 24 -30.31 13.10 -15.83
CA ALA A 24 -28.87 12.94 -15.90
C ALA A 24 -28.42 12.66 -17.35
N VAL A 25 -28.21 13.76 -18.08
CA VAL A 25 -27.17 13.84 -19.10
C VAL A 25 -25.83 13.76 -18.32
N GLU A 26 -24.95 12.86 -18.72
CA GLU A 26 -23.63 12.52 -18.11
C GLU A 26 -23.65 11.40 -17.05
N ILE A 27 -23.46 10.17 -17.53
CA ILE A 27 -23.31 8.92 -16.75
C ILE A 27 -21.95 8.86 -15.99
N GLU A 28 -21.14 9.92 -16.01
CA GLU A 28 -19.87 10.00 -15.26
C GLU A 28 -19.99 10.76 -13.91
N GLU A 29 -21.01 11.60 -13.70
CA GLU A 29 -21.09 12.46 -12.50
C GLU A 29 -22.02 11.96 -11.38
N LEU A 30 -22.71 10.82 -11.54
CA LEU A 30 -23.46 10.19 -10.44
C LEU A 30 -22.57 9.66 -9.29
N MET A 31 -21.25 9.81 -9.39
CA MET A 31 -20.28 9.30 -8.41
C MET A 31 -19.63 10.34 -7.50
N GLN A 32 -19.97 11.62 -7.58
CA GLN A 32 -19.46 12.62 -6.62
C GLN A 32 -20.50 13.69 -6.29
N LEU A 33 -21.50 13.35 -5.48
CA LEU A 33 -22.21 14.36 -4.69
C LEU A 33 -21.89 14.17 -3.20
N PRO A 34 -21.31 15.20 -2.54
CA PRO A 34 -21.28 15.27 -1.10
C PRO A 34 -22.66 15.71 -0.59
N HIS A 35 -23.13 15.04 0.46
CA HIS A 35 -23.97 15.62 1.51
C HIS A 35 -25.36 16.20 1.21
N ASP A 36 -26.07 15.82 0.14
CA ASP A 36 -27.51 16.12 0.04
C ASP A 36 -28.38 14.87 0.25
N GLY A 37 -29.02 14.84 1.41
CA GLY A 37 -29.82 13.74 1.94
C GLY A 37 -31.08 13.46 1.13
N ARG A 38 -31.00 12.48 0.22
CA ARG A 38 -32.14 11.67 -0.21
C ARG A 38 -31.85 10.22 0.12
N HIS A 39 -32.37 9.79 1.26
CA HIS A 39 -32.33 8.39 1.65
C HIS A 39 -33.04 7.56 0.57
N LEU A 40 -32.39 6.50 0.08
CA LEU A 40 -33.14 5.34 -0.41
C LEU A 40 -34.21 5.03 0.65
N SER A 41 -35.44 4.68 0.26
CA SER A 41 -36.39 4.18 1.25
C SER A 41 -35.69 3.04 2.01
N LEU A 42 -35.74 3.10 3.35
CA LEU A 42 -35.05 2.13 4.21
C LEU A 42 -35.39 0.69 3.77
N GLU A 43 -36.62 0.50 3.28
CA GLU A 43 -37.15 -0.72 2.70
C GLU A 43 -36.34 -1.19 1.49
N LEU A 44 -36.17 -0.37 0.45
CA LEU A 44 -35.37 -0.72 -0.73
C LEU A 44 -33.92 -1.02 -0.34
N ALA A 45 -33.33 -0.27 0.60
CA ALA A 45 -31.97 -0.52 1.06
C ALA A 45 -31.85 -1.88 1.76
N THR A 46 -32.83 -2.28 2.59
CA THR A 46 -32.83 -3.59 3.24
C THR A 46 -33.05 -4.74 2.26
N VAL A 47 -33.86 -4.53 1.22
CA VAL A 47 -34.12 -5.52 0.17
C VAL A 47 -32.87 -5.72 -0.67
N VAL A 48 -32.19 -4.65 -1.09
CA VAL A 48 -30.89 -4.69 -1.79
C VAL A 48 -29.80 -5.43 -1.01
N LEU A 49 -29.75 -5.22 0.31
CA LEU A 49 -28.76 -5.88 1.16
C LEU A 49 -29.04 -7.38 1.38
N ASN A 50 -30.31 -7.79 1.38
CA ASN A 50 -30.71 -9.16 1.67
C ASN A 50 -30.74 -10.08 0.44
N ASP A 51 -31.06 -9.56 -0.75
CA ASP A 51 -31.11 -10.35 -1.99
C ASP A 51 -30.52 -9.61 -3.20
N PRO A 52 -29.19 -9.35 -3.22
CA PRO A 52 -28.55 -8.64 -4.32
C PRO A 52 -28.56 -9.41 -5.65
N ALA A 53 -28.66 -10.74 -5.60
CA ALA A 53 -28.58 -11.59 -6.78
C ALA A 53 -29.75 -11.40 -7.75
N THR A 54 -30.93 -11.04 -7.23
CA THR A 54 -32.11 -10.75 -8.06
C THR A 54 -32.21 -9.28 -8.43
N ILE A 55 -31.83 -8.39 -7.51
CA ILE A 55 -32.05 -6.95 -7.65
C ILE A 55 -31.05 -6.30 -8.62
N ILE A 56 -29.78 -6.72 -8.63
CA ILE A 56 -28.77 -6.13 -9.52
C ILE A 56 -29.16 -6.35 -11.00
N PRO A 57 -29.52 -7.56 -11.46
CA PRO A 57 -30.02 -7.77 -12.82
C PRO A 57 -31.32 -6.99 -13.13
N MET A 58 -32.19 -6.78 -12.15
CA MET A 58 -33.39 -5.95 -12.33
C MET A 58 -33.01 -4.49 -12.56
N ALA A 59 -32.04 -3.96 -11.81
CA ALA A 59 -31.51 -2.62 -12.01
C ALA A 59 -30.85 -2.45 -13.39
N GLU A 60 -30.06 -3.43 -13.84
CA GLU A 60 -29.46 -3.42 -15.18
C GLU A 60 -30.52 -3.37 -16.30
N ARG A 61 -31.60 -4.16 -16.17
CA ARG A 61 -32.73 -4.13 -17.11
C ARG A 61 -33.47 -2.80 -17.08
N ALA A 62 -33.64 -2.20 -15.89
CA ALA A 62 -34.26 -0.88 -15.75
C ALA A 62 -33.42 0.18 -16.46
N ILE A 63 -32.10 0.16 -16.31
CA ILE A 63 -31.16 1.09 -16.98
C ILE A 63 -31.19 0.90 -18.50
N LEU A 64 -31.25 -0.33 -19.00
CA LEU A 64 -31.39 -0.59 -20.44
C LEU A 64 -32.72 -0.06 -21.00
N ARG A 65 -33.82 -0.21 -20.25
CA ARG A 65 -35.14 0.34 -20.62
C ARG A 65 -35.10 1.88 -20.66
N THR A 66 -34.49 2.54 -19.66
CA THR A 66 -34.38 4.01 -19.64
C THR A 66 -33.47 4.52 -20.74
N GLN A 67 -32.34 3.86 -21.01
CA GLN A 67 -31.47 4.19 -22.15
C GLN A 67 -32.23 4.12 -23.47
N THR A 68 -33.04 3.07 -23.67
CA THR A 68 -33.85 2.92 -24.90
C THR A 68 -34.87 4.05 -25.04
N ARG A 69 -35.49 4.50 -23.94
CA ARG A 69 -36.40 5.65 -23.92
C ARG A 69 -35.68 6.97 -24.22
N MET A 70 -34.52 7.22 -23.60
CA MET A 70 -33.73 8.44 -23.84
C MET A 70 -33.18 8.54 -25.26
N ILE A 71 -32.84 7.40 -25.89
CA ILE A 71 -32.45 7.35 -27.31
C ILE A 71 -33.65 7.69 -28.19
N ALA A 72 -34.85 7.19 -27.85
CA ALA A 72 -36.09 7.52 -28.57
C ALA A 72 -36.44 9.01 -28.48
N ASP A 73 -36.10 9.68 -27.37
CA ASP A 73 -36.31 11.12 -27.15
C ASP A 73 -35.25 12.03 -27.82
N GLY A 74 -34.30 11.47 -28.59
CA GLY A 74 -33.40 12.24 -29.46
C GLY A 74 -32.00 12.53 -28.90
N SER A 75 -31.57 11.82 -27.85
CA SER A 75 -30.20 11.95 -27.33
C SER A 75 -29.16 11.20 -28.19
N THR A 76 -27.97 11.79 -28.35
CA THR A 76 -26.83 11.22 -29.09
C THR A 76 -26.07 10.13 -28.31
N LEU A 77 -26.78 9.28 -27.57
CA LEU A 77 -26.18 8.20 -26.78
C LEU A 77 -25.97 6.97 -27.67
N ARG A 78 -24.74 6.43 -27.69
CA ARG A 78 -24.47 5.14 -28.33
C ARG A 78 -25.14 4.03 -27.52
N GLN A 79 -26.01 3.25 -28.16
CA GLN A 79 -26.64 2.09 -27.54
C GLN A 79 -25.56 1.08 -27.16
N ARG A 80 -25.49 0.71 -25.87
CA ARG A 80 -24.64 -0.37 -25.38
C ARG A 80 -25.53 -1.57 -25.10
N GLU A 81 -25.13 -2.74 -25.58
CA GLU A 81 -25.93 -3.96 -25.44
C GLU A 81 -25.88 -4.57 -24.03
N GLN A 82 -24.82 -4.26 -23.26
CA GLN A 82 -24.63 -4.73 -21.88
C GLN A 82 -24.22 -3.55 -20.98
N ILE A 83 -24.95 -3.40 -19.88
CA ILE A 83 -24.68 -2.41 -18.83
C ILE A 83 -24.68 -3.13 -17.49
N HIS A 84 -23.66 -2.88 -16.67
CA HIS A 84 -23.55 -3.43 -15.34
C HIS A 84 -23.73 -2.35 -14.26
N ALA A 85 -24.60 -2.62 -13.29
CA ALA A 85 -24.88 -1.70 -12.19
C ALA A 85 -23.92 -1.96 -11.01
N ARG A 86 -23.04 -1.00 -10.73
CA ARG A 86 -22.03 -1.11 -9.66
C ARG A 86 -22.51 -0.40 -8.38
N LEU A 87 -22.61 -1.12 -7.28
CA LEU A 87 -23.00 -0.54 -5.99
C LEU A 87 -21.76 0.00 -5.25
N THR A 88 -21.70 1.31 -5.08
CA THR A 88 -20.69 2.04 -4.29
C THR A 88 -21.30 2.58 -2.99
N GLY A 89 -20.47 2.76 -1.95
CA GLY A 89 -20.91 3.51 -0.76
C GLY A 89 -21.81 2.75 0.22
N VAL A 90 -21.69 1.41 0.30
CA VAL A 90 -22.36 0.63 1.36
C VAL A 90 -21.97 1.23 2.73
N PRO A 91 -22.89 1.55 3.65
CA PRO A 91 -22.55 2.21 4.92
C PRO A 91 -21.78 1.29 5.86
N MET A 92 -20.76 1.84 6.57
CA MET A 92 -19.88 1.13 7.51
C MET A 92 -20.57 0.66 8.79
N LEU A 93 -21.60 -0.17 8.66
CA LEU A 93 -22.33 -0.78 9.75
C LEU A 93 -21.66 -2.09 10.18
N LYS A 94 -21.57 -2.31 11.49
CA LYS A 94 -21.17 -3.61 12.07
C LYS A 94 -22.14 -4.68 11.57
N GLY A 95 -21.63 -5.68 10.84
CA GLY A 95 -22.43 -6.75 10.22
C GLY A 95 -22.55 -6.68 8.69
N ILE A 96 -22.12 -5.58 8.07
CA ILE A 96 -22.06 -5.42 6.60
C ILE A 96 -20.61 -5.22 6.14
N TYR A 97 -19.82 -4.53 6.97
CA TYR A 97 -18.37 -4.43 6.83
C TYR A 97 -17.68 -5.45 7.69
N PHE A 98 -16.93 -6.31 7.03
CA PHE A 98 -16.19 -7.34 7.70
C PHE A 98 -14.69 -7.14 7.52
N ASN A 99 -14.06 -6.78 8.64
CA ASN A 99 -12.59 -6.75 8.76
C ASN A 99 -12.01 -8.17 8.85
N ARG A 100 -12.85 -9.16 9.16
CA ARG A 100 -12.55 -10.61 9.17
C ARG A 100 -13.52 -11.32 8.25
N ILE A 101 -13.09 -12.30 7.50
CA ILE A 101 -13.93 -13.07 6.58
C ILE A 101 -15.13 -13.64 7.36
N PRO A 102 -16.35 -13.27 6.96
CA PRO A 102 -17.55 -13.62 7.70
C PRO A 102 -17.87 -15.11 7.61
N GLY A 103 -18.63 -15.57 8.60
CA GLY A 103 -19.15 -16.93 8.66
C GLY A 103 -20.47 -17.10 7.88
N VAL A 104 -21.23 -18.13 8.26
CA VAL A 104 -22.49 -18.52 7.60
C VAL A 104 -23.56 -17.42 7.64
N GLU A 105 -23.49 -16.48 8.59
CA GLU A 105 -24.46 -15.40 8.77
C GLU A 105 -24.52 -14.40 7.60
N ALA A 106 -23.45 -14.31 6.81
CA ALA A 106 -23.35 -13.41 5.68
C ALA A 106 -23.78 -14.04 4.34
N MET A 107 -24.22 -15.30 4.35
CA MET A 107 -24.59 -16.01 3.13
C MET A 107 -25.80 -15.35 2.44
N GLY A 108 -25.70 -15.15 1.13
CA GLY A 108 -26.73 -14.51 0.31
C GLY A 108 -26.86 -13.00 0.50
N ARG A 109 -26.15 -12.38 1.46
CA ARG A 109 -26.22 -10.94 1.71
C ARG A 109 -25.13 -10.17 0.98
N LEU A 110 -25.41 -8.91 0.65
CA LEU A 110 -24.40 -8.00 0.13
C LEU A 110 -23.47 -7.56 1.27
N ILE A 111 -22.18 -7.84 1.12
CA ILE A 111 -21.13 -7.50 2.07
C ILE A 111 -20.01 -6.71 1.41
N ALA A 112 -19.32 -5.91 2.23
CA ALA A 112 -18.08 -5.24 1.85
C ALA A 112 -16.93 -5.87 2.63
N VAL A 113 -16.00 -6.49 1.91
CA VAL A 113 -14.79 -7.12 2.49
C VAL A 113 -13.57 -6.34 2.01
N ARG A 114 -12.71 -5.97 2.95
CA ARG A 114 -11.40 -5.38 2.63
C ARG A 114 -10.30 -6.41 2.88
N GLY A 115 -9.38 -6.52 1.94
CA GLY A 115 -8.30 -7.48 2.03
C GLY A 115 -7.18 -7.23 1.02
N THR A 116 -6.09 -7.98 1.16
CA THR A 116 -4.98 -7.97 0.21
C THR A 116 -5.11 -9.11 -0.79
N VAL A 117 -4.90 -8.85 -2.07
CA VAL A 117 -4.92 -9.88 -3.10
C VAL A 117 -3.66 -10.73 -2.97
N THR A 118 -3.81 -12.02 -2.68
CA THR A 118 -2.69 -12.96 -2.51
C THR A 118 -2.41 -13.77 -3.76
N ARG A 119 -3.46 -14.17 -4.47
CA ARG A 119 -3.38 -15.01 -5.68
C ARG A 119 -4.32 -14.50 -6.74
N LEU A 120 -3.88 -14.64 -7.98
CA LEU A 120 -4.64 -14.34 -9.19
C LEU A 120 -4.66 -15.57 -10.08
N SER A 121 -5.85 -15.99 -10.51
CA SER A 121 -5.98 -16.94 -11.63
C SER A 121 -5.75 -16.22 -12.96
N PRO A 122 -5.36 -16.95 -14.02
CA PRO A 122 -5.46 -16.43 -15.38
C PRO A 122 -6.93 -16.12 -15.70
N VAL A 123 -7.13 -15.18 -16.64
CA VAL A 123 -8.45 -14.86 -17.19
C VAL A 123 -8.94 -16.04 -18.02
N ARG A 124 -10.16 -16.49 -17.74
CA ARG A 124 -10.86 -17.56 -18.47
C ARG A 124 -12.08 -16.98 -19.15
N MET A 125 -12.52 -17.64 -20.21
CA MET A 125 -13.81 -17.36 -20.84
C MET A 125 -14.83 -18.34 -20.26
N ALA A 126 -15.91 -17.80 -19.69
CA ALA A 126 -17.07 -18.58 -19.23
C ALA A 126 -18.25 -18.36 -20.19
N ASP A 127 -19.06 -19.40 -20.37
CA ASP A 127 -20.28 -19.32 -21.18
C ASP A 127 -21.43 -18.81 -20.28
N GLN A 128 -22.04 -17.68 -20.64
CA GLN A 128 -23.17 -17.05 -19.93
C GLN A 128 -24.46 -17.88 -20.07
N SER A 129 -24.66 -18.51 -21.23
CA SER A 129 -25.73 -19.47 -21.44
C SER A 129 -25.33 -20.46 -22.53
N ARG A 130 -25.90 -21.65 -22.48
CA ARG A 130 -25.73 -22.67 -23.50
C ARG A 130 -27.07 -23.20 -23.96
N THR A 131 -27.30 -23.11 -25.26
CA THR A 131 -28.49 -23.65 -25.91
C THR A 131 -28.35 -25.16 -26.13
N PHE A 132 -29.31 -25.92 -25.62
CA PHE A 132 -29.49 -27.34 -25.86
C PHE A 132 -30.70 -27.56 -26.75
N GLN A 133 -30.56 -28.36 -27.80
CA GLN A 133 -31.66 -28.75 -28.65
C GLN A 133 -32.21 -30.11 -28.22
N CYS A 134 -33.53 -30.22 -28.11
CA CYS A 134 -34.18 -31.51 -27.88
C CYS A 134 -34.10 -32.40 -29.13
N CYS A 135 -33.66 -33.66 -28.98
CA CYS A 135 -33.56 -34.59 -30.10
C CYS A 135 -34.92 -34.98 -30.73
N LYS A 136 -36.04 -34.81 -30.00
CA LYS A 136 -37.40 -35.18 -30.48
C LYS A 136 -38.13 -34.03 -31.16
N CYS A 137 -38.28 -32.89 -30.49
CA CYS A 137 -39.05 -31.75 -30.98
C CYS A 137 -38.20 -30.63 -31.60
N ARG A 138 -36.86 -30.76 -31.56
CA ARG A 138 -35.90 -29.77 -32.07
C ARG A 138 -36.01 -28.36 -31.47
N THR A 139 -36.80 -28.17 -30.41
CA THR A 139 -36.91 -26.91 -29.70
C THR A 139 -35.59 -26.59 -28.97
N PRO A 140 -35.00 -25.39 -29.17
CA PRO A 140 -33.85 -24.94 -28.41
C PRO A 140 -34.26 -24.58 -26.98
N MET A 141 -33.41 -24.93 -26.02
CA MET A 141 -33.58 -24.63 -24.59
C MET A 141 -32.29 -24.05 -24.07
N GLU A 142 -32.35 -22.83 -23.53
CA GLU A 142 -31.21 -22.20 -22.87
C GLU A 142 -31.03 -22.78 -21.47
N ALA A 143 -29.81 -23.21 -21.16
CA ALA A 143 -29.38 -23.55 -19.83
C ALA A 143 -28.33 -22.54 -19.37
N PHE A 144 -28.49 -22.06 -18.14
CA PHE A 144 -27.59 -21.10 -17.52
C PHE A 144 -26.59 -21.83 -16.60
N PRO A 145 -25.37 -21.32 -16.45
CA PRO A 145 -24.39 -21.87 -15.52
C PRO A 145 -24.91 -21.76 -14.08
N ASP A 146 -24.75 -22.85 -13.32
CA ASP A 146 -25.05 -22.84 -11.89
C ASP A 146 -23.85 -22.32 -11.11
N ASP A 147 -23.96 -21.09 -10.60
CA ASP A 147 -22.92 -20.42 -9.81
C ASP A 147 -22.54 -21.20 -8.53
N PHE A 148 -23.46 -22.02 -8.00
CA PHE A 148 -23.22 -22.87 -6.84
C PHE A 148 -22.41 -24.14 -7.18
N GLN A 149 -22.38 -24.54 -8.47
CA GLN A 149 -21.64 -25.70 -8.99
C GLN A 149 -20.45 -25.28 -9.87
N PHE A 150 -19.71 -24.22 -9.50
CA PHE A 150 -18.55 -23.74 -10.27
C PHE A 150 -18.89 -23.41 -11.74
N GLY A 151 -20.10 -22.95 -12.02
CA GLY A 151 -20.53 -22.59 -13.37
C GLY A 151 -20.77 -23.80 -14.29
N VAL A 152 -20.98 -24.99 -13.74
CA VAL A 152 -21.35 -26.16 -14.53
C VAL A 152 -22.74 -25.95 -15.12
N ILE A 153 -22.83 -25.95 -16.45
CA ILE A 153 -24.10 -25.89 -17.16
C ILE A 153 -24.71 -27.29 -17.14
N ALA A 154 -25.70 -27.50 -16.28
CA ALA A 154 -26.45 -28.74 -16.23
C ALA A 154 -27.34 -28.87 -17.47
N LYS A 155 -27.28 -30.03 -18.13
CA LYS A 155 -28.23 -30.35 -19.21
C LYS A 155 -29.65 -30.38 -18.64
N PRO A 156 -30.65 -29.83 -19.37
CA PRO A 156 -32.04 -29.93 -18.95
C PRO A 156 -32.44 -31.40 -18.81
N THR A 157 -33.23 -31.71 -17.77
CA THR A 157 -33.66 -33.09 -17.47
C THR A 157 -34.91 -33.49 -18.26
N LEU A 158 -35.77 -32.53 -18.57
CA LEU A 158 -37.03 -32.76 -19.29
C LEU A 158 -37.32 -31.61 -20.26
N CYS A 159 -37.87 -31.96 -21.42
CA CYS A 159 -38.29 -30.99 -22.41
C CYS A 159 -39.64 -30.34 -22.03
N THR A 160 -39.64 -29.01 -21.85
CA THR A 160 -40.81 -28.16 -21.61
C THR A 160 -41.57 -27.73 -22.87
N ALA A 161 -41.17 -28.18 -24.06
CA ALA A 161 -41.85 -27.81 -25.31
C ALA A 161 -43.29 -28.38 -25.35
N ILE A 162 -44.23 -27.49 -25.67
CA ILE A 162 -45.63 -27.82 -25.91
C ILE A 162 -45.84 -27.67 -27.42
N ASN A 163 -46.06 -28.78 -28.12
CA ASN A 163 -46.53 -28.78 -29.50
C ASN A 163 -47.90 -29.49 -29.49
N ASP A 164 -48.92 -28.84 -30.04
CA ASP A 164 -50.28 -29.40 -30.22
C ASP A 164 -50.81 -30.17 -29.00
N ASP A 165 -50.97 -29.48 -27.87
CA ASP A 165 -51.54 -29.99 -26.60
C ASP A 165 -50.86 -31.23 -25.97
N GLN A 166 -49.70 -31.65 -26.47
CA GLN A 166 -48.90 -32.75 -25.89
C GLN A 166 -47.50 -32.30 -25.50
N ARG A 167 -47.12 -32.57 -24.24
CA ARG A 167 -45.76 -32.31 -23.74
C ARG A 167 -44.79 -33.33 -24.34
N CYS A 168 -43.70 -32.86 -24.97
CA CYS A 168 -42.74 -33.74 -25.65
C CYS A 168 -42.05 -34.75 -24.71
N GLY A 169 -41.83 -34.39 -23.43
CA GLY A 169 -41.36 -35.31 -22.38
C GLY A 169 -39.99 -35.96 -22.63
N ALA A 170 -39.21 -35.46 -23.60
CA ALA A 170 -37.90 -36.03 -23.93
C ALA A 170 -36.83 -35.68 -22.89
N THR A 171 -35.92 -36.62 -22.65
CA THR A 171 -34.79 -36.52 -21.71
C THR A 171 -33.42 -36.46 -22.39
N LYS A 172 -33.39 -36.59 -23.73
CA LYS A 172 -32.17 -36.52 -24.55
C LYS A 172 -32.08 -35.16 -25.21
N PHE A 173 -30.96 -34.48 -24.95
CA PHE A 173 -30.64 -33.16 -25.44
C PHE A 173 -29.23 -33.18 -26.04
N GLU A 174 -29.07 -32.49 -27.16
CA GLU A 174 -27.79 -32.28 -27.82
C GLU A 174 -27.41 -30.80 -27.75
N PRO A 175 -26.13 -30.44 -27.58
CA PRO A 175 -25.72 -29.04 -27.60
C PRO A 175 -26.02 -28.46 -28.98
N PHE A 176 -26.82 -27.40 -29.02
CA PHE A 176 -27.12 -26.69 -30.26
C PHE A 176 -25.88 -25.86 -30.63
N ARG A 177 -25.25 -26.21 -31.75
CA ARG A 177 -24.06 -25.52 -32.27
C ARG A 177 -24.49 -24.51 -33.32
N GLU A 178 -25.02 -23.36 -32.91
CA GLU A 178 -24.97 -22.19 -33.77
C GLU A 178 -23.59 -21.54 -33.64
N GLU A 179 -22.98 -21.20 -34.77
CA GLU A 179 -21.68 -20.50 -34.85
C GLU A 179 -21.77 -19.02 -34.42
N GLY A 180 -22.92 -18.59 -33.89
CA GLY A 180 -23.12 -17.30 -33.25
C GLY A 180 -22.62 -17.33 -31.80
N VAL A 181 -21.80 -16.36 -31.45
CA VAL A 181 -21.24 -16.14 -30.11
C VAL A 181 -22.38 -15.94 -29.10
N VAL A 182 -22.91 -17.01 -28.52
CA VAL A 182 -23.86 -16.90 -27.41
C VAL A 182 -23.07 -16.56 -26.15
N GLY A 183 -23.20 -15.28 -25.74
CA GLY A 183 -22.81 -14.71 -24.45
C GLY A 183 -21.60 -15.34 -23.79
N LYS A 184 -20.39 -14.96 -24.21
CA LYS A 184 -19.17 -15.35 -23.49
C LYS A 184 -18.75 -14.21 -22.58
N GLU A 185 -18.49 -14.52 -21.32
CA GLU A 185 -18.05 -13.56 -20.32
C GLU A 185 -16.61 -13.85 -19.87
N ASP A 186 -15.86 -12.79 -19.61
CA ASP A 186 -14.57 -12.92 -18.96
C ASP A 186 -14.77 -13.27 -17.49
N TYR A 187 -14.03 -14.27 -17.05
CA TYR A 187 -14.13 -14.88 -15.72
C TYR A 187 -12.74 -14.97 -15.09
N GLN A 188 -12.61 -14.49 -13.86
CA GLN A 188 -11.36 -14.58 -13.12
C GLN A 188 -11.63 -14.87 -11.64
N GLU A 189 -10.80 -15.71 -11.05
CA GLU A 189 -10.81 -16.01 -9.61
C GLU A 189 -9.60 -15.37 -8.94
N ILE A 190 -9.85 -14.63 -7.88
CA ILE A 190 -8.82 -14.03 -7.05
C ILE A 190 -8.95 -14.55 -5.62
N ARG A 191 -7.83 -14.69 -4.91
CA ARG A 191 -7.84 -15.05 -3.48
C ARG A 191 -7.37 -13.88 -2.65
N ILE A 192 -8.20 -13.48 -1.69
CA ILE A 192 -7.97 -12.32 -0.85
C ILE A 192 -7.73 -12.79 0.58
N GLN A 193 -6.84 -12.08 1.28
CA GLN A 193 -6.51 -12.33 2.67
C GLN A 193 -6.91 -11.12 3.54
N GLU A 194 -7.28 -11.41 4.78
CA GLU A 194 -7.56 -10.37 5.78
C GLU A 194 -6.32 -9.49 6.04
N LEU A 195 -6.54 -8.20 6.34
CA LEU A 195 -5.44 -7.30 6.70
C LEU A 195 -4.84 -7.70 8.05
N THR A 196 -3.52 -7.84 8.08
CA THR A 196 -2.75 -8.17 9.30
C THR A 196 -2.90 -7.12 10.41
N SER A 197 -3.21 -5.87 10.05
CA SER A 197 -3.44 -4.79 11.01
C SER A 197 -4.65 -5.00 11.92
N TRP A 198 -5.59 -5.87 11.54
CA TRP A 198 -6.83 -6.13 12.28
C TRP A 198 -6.85 -7.48 12.99
N LEU A 199 -5.76 -8.24 12.90
CA LEU A 199 -5.64 -9.54 13.55
C LEU A 199 -5.07 -9.39 14.95
N ASP A 200 -5.65 -10.17 15.86
CA ASP A 200 -5.07 -10.35 17.19
C ASP A 200 -3.76 -11.13 17.08
N ILE A 201 -2.83 -10.84 18.00
CA ILE A 201 -1.52 -11.49 18.02
C ILE A 201 -1.71 -13.02 18.15
N GLY A 202 -1.28 -13.77 17.14
CA GLY A 202 -1.38 -15.23 17.09
C GLY A 202 -2.58 -15.79 16.32
N ALA A 203 -3.47 -14.95 15.77
CA ALA A 203 -4.53 -15.40 14.88
C ALA A 203 -3.99 -15.66 13.46
N VAL A 204 -4.34 -16.82 12.88
CA VAL A 204 -4.00 -17.13 11.49
C VAL A 204 -4.96 -16.37 10.57
N PRO A 205 -4.46 -15.54 9.64
CA PRO A 205 -5.30 -14.83 8.67
C PRO A 205 -6.09 -15.81 7.82
N ARG A 206 -7.39 -15.56 7.64
CA ARG A 206 -8.22 -16.36 6.73
C ARG A 206 -8.10 -15.83 5.31
N THR A 207 -8.41 -16.71 4.35
CA THR A 207 -8.46 -16.37 2.93
C THR A 207 -9.85 -16.63 2.36
N LEU A 208 -10.30 -15.76 1.45
CA LEU A 208 -11.58 -15.84 0.77
C LEU A 208 -11.36 -15.85 -0.75
N THR A 209 -12.04 -16.75 -1.45
CA THR A 209 -12.03 -16.80 -2.92
C THR A 209 -13.10 -15.86 -3.46
N VAL A 210 -12.72 -14.94 -4.34
CA VAL A 210 -13.60 -13.95 -4.96
C VAL A 210 -13.60 -14.14 -6.47
N VAL A 211 -14.78 -14.03 -7.06
CA VAL A 211 -15.01 -14.18 -8.50
C VAL A 211 -15.26 -12.82 -9.10
N LEU A 212 -14.47 -12.49 -10.11
CA LEU A 212 -14.58 -11.29 -10.92
C LEU A 212 -15.19 -11.70 -12.28
N ARG A 213 -16.16 -10.92 -12.74
CA ARG A 213 -16.81 -11.10 -14.05
C ARG A 213 -16.76 -9.81 -14.85
N HIS A 214 -16.79 -9.93 -16.17
CA HIS A 214 -16.89 -8.81 -17.11
C HIS A 214 -15.77 -7.78 -16.91
N ASP A 215 -16.12 -6.50 -16.75
CA ASP A 215 -15.22 -5.34 -16.56
C ASP A 215 -14.35 -5.42 -15.30
N LEU A 216 -14.70 -6.23 -14.30
CA LEU A 216 -13.91 -6.36 -13.07
C LEU A 216 -12.64 -7.19 -13.24
N VAL A 217 -12.54 -7.94 -14.34
CA VAL A 217 -11.39 -8.80 -14.64
C VAL A 217 -10.14 -7.96 -14.87
N ASP A 218 -9.00 -8.44 -14.35
CA ASP A 218 -7.68 -7.80 -14.44
C ASP A 218 -7.56 -6.39 -13.83
N GLN A 219 -8.55 -5.95 -13.04
CA GLN A 219 -8.49 -4.66 -12.34
C GLN A 219 -7.52 -4.63 -11.14
N CYS A 220 -7.21 -5.80 -10.56
CA CYS A 220 -6.39 -5.90 -9.36
C CYS A 220 -5.12 -6.72 -9.60
N LYS A 221 -4.02 -6.33 -8.96
CA LYS A 221 -2.73 -7.04 -9.04
C LYS A 221 -2.45 -7.78 -7.74
N ALA A 222 -1.60 -8.80 -7.81
CA ALA A 222 -1.15 -9.51 -6.63
C ALA A 222 -0.40 -8.54 -5.70
N GLY A 223 -0.84 -8.48 -4.45
CA GLY A 223 -0.39 -7.54 -3.43
C GLY A 223 -1.23 -6.28 -3.29
N ASP A 224 -2.18 -5.98 -4.17
CA ASP A 224 -3.02 -4.79 -3.99
C ASP A 224 -3.98 -4.93 -2.79
N GLU A 225 -4.17 -3.83 -2.06
CA GLU A 225 -5.27 -3.71 -1.09
C GLU A 225 -6.55 -3.36 -1.85
N VAL A 226 -7.55 -4.22 -1.73
CA VAL A 226 -8.83 -4.06 -2.41
C VAL A 226 -9.97 -4.05 -1.40
N GLN A 227 -10.94 -3.19 -1.65
CA GLN A 227 -12.25 -3.23 -1.02
C GLN A 227 -13.23 -3.78 -2.06
N ILE A 228 -13.78 -4.95 -1.77
CA ILE A 228 -14.72 -5.62 -2.66
C ILE A 228 -16.11 -5.58 -2.04
N THR A 229 -17.07 -5.09 -2.79
CA THR A 229 -18.49 -5.27 -2.47
C THR A 229 -19.04 -6.40 -3.32
N GLY A 230 -19.77 -7.30 -2.69
CA GLY A 230 -20.25 -8.52 -3.34
C GLY A 230 -21.12 -9.33 -2.42
N TRP A 231 -21.65 -10.45 -2.89
CA TRP A 231 -22.47 -11.35 -2.08
C TRP A 231 -21.85 -12.72 -1.96
N MET A 232 -22.04 -13.35 -0.81
CA MET A 232 -21.45 -14.65 -0.51
C MET A 232 -22.32 -15.79 -0.99
N ILE A 233 -21.67 -16.75 -1.64
CA ILE A 233 -22.23 -18.04 -2.06
C ILE A 233 -21.41 -19.19 -1.48
N ALA A 234 -22.05 -20.35 -1.28
CA ALA A 234 -21.35 -21.61 -1.05
C ALA A 234 -21.20 -22.33 -2.38
N ARG A 235 -19.97 -22.60 -2.79
CA ARG A 235 -19.70 -23.49 -3.91
C ARG A 235 -19.51 -24.90 -3.40
N TRP A 236 -20.22 -25.87 -4.00
CA TRP A 236 -20.04 -27.28 -3.70
C TRP A 236 -19.41 -28.00 -4.89
N LYS A 237 -18.42 -28.85 -4.60
CA LYS A 237 -17.87 -29.75 -5.63
C LYS A 237 -18.94 -30.77 -6.04
N PRO A 238 -18.95 -31.24 -7.30
CA PRO A 238 -19.92 -32.22 -7.75
C PRO A 238 -19.90 -33.45 -6.84
N VAL A 239 -21.09 -33.85 -6.39
CA VAL A 239 -21.27 -34.92 -5.41
C VAL A 239 -20.82 -36.24 -6.03
N LYS A 240 -19.75 -36.82 -5.48
CA LYS A 240 -19.27 -38.17 -5.83
C LYS A 240 -19.65 -39.12 -4.71
N THR A 241 -20.26 -40.26 -5.06
CA THR A 241 -20.61 -41.31 -4.10
C THR A 241 -19.37 -41.74 -3.30
N GLY A 242 -19.44 -41.64 -1.97
CA GLY A 242 -18.36 -42.03 -1.04
C GLY A 242 -17.42 -40.89 -0.60
N LEU A 243 -17.55 -39.68 -1.15
CA LEU A 243 -16.78 -38.50 -0.72
C LEU A 243 -17.68 -37.52 0.05
N ARG A 244 -17.12 -36.88 1.09
CA ARG A 244 -17.81 -35.81 1.82
C ARG A 244 -17.92 -34.59 0.90
N CYS A 245 -19.08 -33.95 0.86
CA CYS A 245 -19.26 -32.69 0.15
C CYS A 245 -18.38 -31.61 0.81
N GLU A 246 -17.39 -31.11 0.06
CA GLU A 246 -16.60 -29.95 0.44
C GLU A 246 -17.30 -28.70 -0.08
N ASN A 247 -17.76 -27.87 0.86
CA ASN A 247 -18.35 -26.57 0.56
C ASN A 247 -17.28 -25.49 0.78
N GLU A 248 -17.01 -24.69 -0.25
CA GLU A 248 -16.11 -23.55 -0.18
C GLU A 248 -16.92 -22.25 -0.20
N PHE A 249 -16.60 -21.31 0.70
CA PHE A 249 -17.19 -19.98 0.66
C PHE A 249 -16.56 -19.17 -0.46
N CYS A 250 -17.38 -18.56 -1.29
CA CYS A 250 -16.95 -17.73 -2.40
C CYS A 250 -17.74 -16.43 -2.42
N LEU A 251 -17.09 -15.32 -2.76
CA LEU A 251 -17.73 -14.02 -2.94
C LEU A 251 -17.86 -13.72 -4.43
N ILE A 252 -19.06 -13.40 -4.90
CA ILE A 252 -19.23 -12.84 -6.24
C ILE A 252 -19.07 -11.33 -6.13
N ALA A 253 -18.09 -10.76 -6.81
CA ALA A 253 -17.83 -9.33 -6.77
C ALA A 253 -18.86 -8.57 -7.60
N ASN A 254 -19.47 -7.56 -6.98
CA ASN A 254 -20.20 -6.52 -7.69
C ASN A 254 -19.32 -5.31 -7.97
N ASN A 255 -18.46 -4.91 -7.05
CA ASN A 255 -17.55 -3.79 -7.29
C ASN A 255 -16.20 -4.05 -6.61
N VAL A 256 -15.12 -3.66 -7.27
CA VAL A 256 -13.75 -3.75 -6.77
C VAL A 256 -13.16 -2.34 -6.74
N ALA A 257 -12.96 -1.82 -5.55
CA ALA A 257 -12.26 -0.57 -5.33
C ALA A 257 -10.83 -0.86 -4.86
N VAL A 258 -9.84 -0.59 -5.71
CA VAL A 258 -8.43 -0.71 -5.32
C VAL A 258 -8.09 0.47 -4.40
N ALA A 259 -7.80 0.18 -3.13
CA ALA A 259 -7.55 1.17 -2.09
C ALA A 259 -6.12 1.77 -2.17
N ASN A 260 -5.55 1.88 -3.37
CA ASN A 260 -4.13 2.16 -3.54
C ASN A 260 -3.71 3.61 -3.24
N ARG A 261 -4.62 4.54 -2.87
CA ARG A 261 -4.23 5.95 -2.72
C ARG A 261 -4.90 6.82 -1.64
N SER A 262 -5.98 6.44 -0.96
CA SER A 262 -6.72 7.50 -0.21
C SER A 262 -7.76 7.07 0.84
N ALA A 263 -7.67 5.88 1.46
CA ALA A 263 -8.72 5.42 2.40
C ALA A 263 -8.23 4.89 3.76
N PHE A 264 -7.27 5.58 4.37
CA PHE A 264 -7.30 5.74 5.83
C PHE A 264 -7.81 7.17 6.05
N GLY A 265 -8.92 7.28 6.80
CA GLY A 265 -9.80 8.44 6.80
C GLY A 265 -9.08 9.77 6.69
N LYS A 266 -9.63 10.66 5.85
CA LYS A 266 -9.48 12.10 5.99
C LYS A 266 -10.00 12.50 7.39
N MET A 267 -9.30 12.13 8.45
CA MET A 267 -9.28 12.99 9.62
C MET A 267 -8.64 14.29 9.12
N ASP A 268 -9.21 15.43 9.53
CA ASP A 268 -8.70 16.77 9.24
C ASP A 268 -7.33 16.99 9.91
N MET A 269 -6.32 16.20 9.52
CA MET A 269 -4.97 16.24 10.04
C MET A 269 -4.21 17.47 9.53
N GLY A 270 -4.62 18.07 8.41
CA GLY A 270 -4.09 19.36 7.97
C GLY A 270 -4.27 20.44 9.06
N ASN A 271 -5.39 20.40 9.79
CA ASN A 271 -5.63 21.30 10.90
C ASN A 271 -4.73 20.98 12.10
N PHE A 272 -4.55 19.69 12.43
CA PHE A 272 -3.65 19.28 13.53
C PHE A 272 -2.19 19.64 13.24
N SER A 273 -1.67 19.36 12.04
CA SER A 273 -0.29 19.70 11.67
C SER A 273 -0.08 21.21 11.71
N ALA A 274 -1.03 21.99 11.21
CA ALA A 274 -0.94 23.45 11.27
C ALA A 274 -0.93 23.96 12.71
N VAL A 275 -1.82 23.47 13.58
CA VAL A 275 -1.87 23.86 15.00
C VAL A 275 -0.58 23.44 15.74
N PHE A 276 -0.08 22.23 15.50
CA PHE A 276 1.12 21.71 16.16
C PHE A 276 2.37 22.53 15.78
N TRP A 277 2.57 22.81 14.50
CA TRP A 277 3.72 23.59 14.03
C TRP A 277 3.58 25.08 14.34
N ASN A 278 2.35 25.62 14.40
CA ASN A 278 2.12 26.98 14.88
C ASN A 278 2.50 27.13 16.36
N ALA A 279 2.20 26.15 17.21
CA ALA A 279 2.60 26.14 18.61
C ALA A 279 4.13 26.05 18.80
N HIS A 280 4.85 25.44 17.85
CA HIS A 280 6.30 25.23 17.90
C HIS A 280 7.07 26.11 16.91
N ARG A 281 6.48 27.21 16.44
CA ARG A 281 7.08 28.07 15.41
C ARG A 281 8.40 28.71 15.85
N GLU A 282 8.52 29.05 17.14
CA GLU A 282 9.71 29.69 17.69
C GLU A 282 10.92 28.75 17.76
N VAL A 283 10.70 27.44 18.00
CA VAL A 283 11.77 26.44 18.09
C VAL A 283 11.34 25.15 17.36
N PRO A 284 11.48 25.09 16.02
CA PRO A 284 11.00 23.97 15.23
C PRO A 284 11.70 22.65 15.60
N LEU A 285 12.98 22.69 15.97
CA LEU A 285 13.76 21.52 16.38
C LEU A 285 13.20 20.84 17.64
N ARG A 286 12.59 21.60 18.56
CA ARG A 286 11.95 21.03 19.75
C ARG A 286 10.69 20.25 19.41
N GLY A 287 9.91 20.74 18.43
CA GLY A 287 8.76 20.01 17.90
C GLY A 287 9.17 18.69 17.24
N ARG A 288 10.27 18.71 16.46
CA ARG A 288 10.85 17.51 15.87
C ARG A 288 11.27 16.49 16.93
N ASP A 289 12.02 16.93 17.94
CA ASP A 289 12.53 16.03 18.97
C ASP A 289 11.39 15.40 19.80
N LEU A 290 10.27 16.12 19.95
CA LEU A 290 9.05 15.58 20.52
C LEU A 290 8.47 14.45 19.65
N LEU A 291 8.36 14.63 18.33
CA LEU A 291 7.92 13.55 17.41
C LEU A 291 8.85 12.33 17.47
N ILE A 292 10.16 12.55 17.54
CA ILE A 292 11.17 11.48 17.69
C ILE A 292 10.98 10.75 19.02
N SER A 293 10.73 11.48 20.11
CA SER A 293 10.51 10.89 21.44
C SER A 293 9.24 10.01 21.47
N SER A 294 8.21 10.38 20.71
CA SER A 294 6.95 9.64 20.61
C SER A 294 7.02 8.39 19.73
N PHE A 295 7.95 8.30 18.78
CA PHE A 295 8.08 7.16 17.85
C PHE A 295 8.33 5.82 18.56
N CYS A 296 9.23 5.83 19.54
CA CYS A 296 9.56 4.65 20.33
C CYS A 296 9.89 5.05 21.77
N PRO A 297 8.87 5.16 22.65
CA PRO A 297 9.07 5.53 24.05
C PRO A 297 9.67 4.39 24.88
N GLN A 298 9.65 3.15 24.36
CA GLN A 298 10.18 1.98 25.06
C GLN A 298 11.71 1.92 25.08
N ILE A 299 12.35 2.60 24.13
CA ILE A 299 13.80 2.62 24.00
C ILE A 299 14.27 4.00 24.46
N TYR A 300 15.11 4.04 25.49
CA TYR A 300 15.71 5.28 25.96
C TYR A 300 16.84 5.74 25.01
N GLY A 301 16.96 7.05 24.78
CA GLY A 301 17.96 7.65 23.91
C GLY A 301 17.84 7.28 22.43
N LEU A 302 18.98 7.10 21.76
CA LEU A 302 19.11 6.73 20.34
C LEU A 302 18.35 7.67 19.40
N HIS A 303 18.35 8.97 19.68
CA HIS A 303 17.59 9.97 18.93
C HIS A 303 17.96 10.01 17.45
N LEU A 304 19.25 9.85 17.12
CA LEU A 304 19.73 9.81 15.75
C LEU A 304 19.23 8.56 14.99
N VAL A 305 19.19 7.40 15.66
CA VAL A 305 18.67 6.15 15.06
C VAL A 305 17.15 6.25 14.85
N LYS A 306 16.43 6.77 15.85
CA LYS A 306 14.98 7.02 15.76
C LYS A 306 14.66 7.99 14.62
N LEU A 307 15.42 9.07 14.51
CA LEU A 307 15.29 10.02 13.40
C LEU A 307 15.53 9.33 12.06
N ALA A 308 16.64 8.60 11.91
CA ALA A 308 16.96 7.89 10.67
C ALA A 308 15.84 6.92 10.25
N VAL A 309 15.32 6.12 11.18
CA VAL A 309 14.21 5.20 10.91
C VAL A 309 12.96 5.98 10.50
N LEU A 310 12.61 7.06 11.22
CA LEU A 310 11.44 7.88 10.90
C LEU A 310 11.54 8.52 9.50
N LEU A 311 12.71 9.05 9.13
CA LEU A 311 12.97 9.61 7.80
C LEU A 311 12.84 8.56 6.70
N THR A 312 13.29 7.32 6.94
CA THR A 312 13.16 6.23 5.95
C THR A 312 11.71 5.79 5.72
N ILE A 313 10.86 5.88 6.74
CA ILE A 313 9.42 5.58 6.63
C ILE A 313 8.71 6.65 5.81
N ILE A 314 9.06 7.93 6.01
CA ILE A 314 8.49 9.07 5.28
C ILE A 314 8.93 9.05 3.80
N GLY A 315 10.23 8.84 3.55
CA GLY A 315 10.82 8.78 2.22
C GLY A 315 10.88 10.13 1.48
N GLY A 316 11.62 10.16 0.37
CA GLY A 316 11.80 11.34 -0.47
C GLY A 316 10.59 11.65 -1.36
N THR A 317 10.75 12.62 -2.26
CA THR A 317 9.77 12.96 -3.29
C THR A 317 10.13 12.31 -4.63
N LEU A 318 9.15 12.14 -5.51
CA LEU A 318 9.39 11.85 -6.92
C LEU A 318 9.37 13.19 -7.64
N GLU A 319 10.49 13.57 -8.26
CA GLU A 319 10.52 14.67 -9.22
C GLU A 319 10.17 14.09 -10.60
N ASP A 320 8.99 14.42 -11.10
CA ASP A 320 8.56 14.09 -12.47
C ASP A 320 8.97 15.25 -13.39
N GLU A 321 10.27 15.40 -13.65
CA GLU A 321 10.75 16.26 -14.75
C GLU A 321 10.85 15.43 -16.05
N ASP A 322 9.94 15.69 -16.98
CA ASP A 322 9.97 15.27 -18.39
C ASP A 322 10.06 13.77 -18.73
N GLY A 323 9.69 12.88 -17.80
CA GLY A 323 9.50 11.45 -18.07
C GLY A 323 10.77 10.68 -18.45
N ARG A 324 11.96 11.30 -18.41
CA ARG A 324 13.21 10.69 -18.89
C ARG A 324 14.01 9.93 -17.84
N ARG A 325 13.74 10.08 -16.54
CA ARG A 325 14.27 9.19 -15.49
C ARG A 325 13.42 9.30 -14.22
N ARG A 326 12.82 8.19 -13.79
CA ARG A 326 12.17 8.13 -12.48
C ARG A 326 13.24 7.95 -11.41
N HIS A 327 13.57 9.03 -10.70
CA HIS A 327 14.35 8.92 -9.48
C HIS A 327 13.49 8.23 -8.41
N ARG A 328 14.09 7.26 -7.73
CA ARG A 328 13.41 6.51 -6.67
C ARG A 328 13.17 7.40 -5.43
N LYS A 329 12.00 7.27 -4.79
CA LYS A 329 11.66 8.02 -3.54
C LYS A 329 11.95 7.25 -2.25
N GLU A 330 11.95 5.92 -2.31
CA GLU A 330 11.98 5.05 -1.13
C GLU A 330 13.38 5.04 -0.50
N GLY A 331 13.45 5.16 0.82
CA GLY A 331 14.69 5.07 1.58
C GLY A 331 15.01 3.63 2.02
N HIS A 332 16.30 3.32 2.17
CA HIS A 332 16.77 2.04 2.69
C HIS A 332 17.71 2.21 3.87
N ILE A 333 17.43 1.48 4.96
CA ILE A 333 18.26 1.51 6.16
C ILE A 333 18.62 0.09 6.62
N LEU A 334 19.88 -0.08 7.02
CA LEU A 334 20.40 -1.29 7.65
C LEU A 334 20.88 -0.96 9.07
N LEU A 335 20.30 -1.62 10.06
CA LEU A 335 20.73 -1.56 11.45
C LEU A 335 21.64 -2.75 11.75
N VAL A 336 22.91 -2.46 12.03
CA VAL A 336 23.95 -3.45 12.38
C VAL A 336 24.28 -3.32 13.85
N GLY A 337 24.63 -4.41 14.52
CA GLY A 337 25.11 -4.33 15.91
C GLY A 337 25.14 -5.66 16.63
N ASP A 338 25.42 -5.62 17.91
CA ASP A 338 25.43 -6.79 18.77
C ASP A 338 24.00 -7.25 19.13
N PRO A 339 23.80 -8.54 19.47
CA PRO A 339 22.53 -9.00 20.02
C PRO A 339 22.19 -8.26 21.33
N GLY A 340 20.93 -7.89 21.51
CA GLY A 340 20.46 -7.17 22.71
C GLY A 340 20.36 -5.64 22.57
N THR A 341 20.74 -5.07 21.42
CA THR A 341 20.68 -3.62 21.16
C THR A 341 19.31 -3.10 20.69
N ALA A 342 18.21 -3.81 21.05
CA ALA A 342 16.81 -3.45 20.73
C ALA A 342 16.44 -3.27 19.23
N LYS A 343 17.25 -3.77 18.28
CA LYS A 343 16.99 -3.62 16.83
C LYS A 343 15.65 -4.18 16.37
N SER A 344 15.28 -5.38 16.81
CA SER A 344 13.99 -6.00 16.46
C SER A 344 12.81 -5.16 16.97
N GLN A 345 12.99 -4.43 18.08
CA GLN A 345 11.96 -3.53 18.59
C GLN A 345 11.76 -2.32 17.68
N PHE A 346 12.82 -1.76 17.09
CA PHE A 346 12.71 -0.71 16.07
C PHE A 346 11.93 -1.18 14.84
N LEU A 347 12.19 -2.41 14.37
CA LEU A 347 11.46 -3.00 13.24
C LEU A 347 9.97 -3.14 13.55
N VAL A 348 9.61 -3.63 14.75
CA VAL A 348 8.23 -3.78 15.19
C VAL A 348 7.53 -2.43 15.30
N THR A 349 8.18 -1.40 15.86
CA THR A 349 7.58 -0.06 15.94
C THR A 349 7.40 0.57 14.56
N ALA A 350 8.39 0.42 13.67
CA ALA A 350 8.31 0.92 12.29
C ALA A 350 7.16 0.27 11.53
N ALA A 351 6.99 -1.06 11.68
CA ALA A 351 5.89 -1.79 11.08
C ALA A 351 4.52 -1.30 11.57
N LYS A 352 4.38 -0.97 12.86
CA LYS A 352 3.11 -0.48 13.43
C LYS A 352 2.74 0.93 12.96
N ILE A 353 3.74 1.80 12.79
CA ILE A 353 3.55 3.20 12.38
C ILE A 353 3.24 3.31 10.89
N SER A 354 3.89 2.51 10.03
CA SER A 354 3.57 2.53 8.61
C SER A 354 2.12 2.08 8.36
N PRO A 355 1.37 2.73 7.45
CA PRO A 355 0.02 2.29 7.09
C PRO A 355 0.02 0.91 6.44
N ARG A 356 1.06 0.62 5.65
CA ARG A 356 1.29 -0.66 4.97
C ARG A 356 2.67 -1.17 5.34
N SER A 357 2.73 -2.32 6.00
CA SER A 357 3.99 -2.94 6.38
C SER A 357 3.92 -4.46 6.39
N VAL A 358 5.05 -5.08 6.09
CA VAL A 358 5.23 -6.52 6.21
C VAL A 358 6.51 -6.75 6.99
N MET A 359 6.44 -7.60 8.02
CA MET A 359 7.60 -8.00 8.82
C MET A 359 7.91 -9.46 8.56
N THR A 360 9.16 -9.75 8.18
CA THR A 360 9.65 -11.10 7.92
C THR A 360 11.02 -11.31 8.55
N THR A 361 11.35 -12.55 8.87
CA THR A 361 12.70 -12.94 9.27
C THR A 361 13.44 -13.54 8.08
N GLY A 362 14.75 -13.33 7.99
CA GLY A 362 15.58 -13.82 6.88
C GLY A 362 15.59 -15.35 6.75
N SER A 363 15.39 -16.05 7.87
CA SER A 363 15.34 -17.52 7.96
C SER A 363 13.93 -18.11 7.80
N GLY A 364 12.89 -17.36 8.18
CA GLY A 364 11.51 -17.82 8.29
C GLY A 364 10.67 -17.64 7.03
N SER A 365 11.29 -17.43 5.87
CA SER A 365 10.60 -17.25 4.60
C SER A 365 9.93 -18.57 4.16
N THR A 366 8.61 -18.53 3.92
CA THR A 366 7.83 -19.62 3.32
C THR A 366 8.26 -19.87 1.86
N ASN A 367 7.61 -20.80 1.14
CA ASN A 367 7.92 -21.05 -0.28
C ASN A 367 7.81 -19.78 -1.16
N ALA A 368 6.87 -18.88 -0.88
CA ALA A 368 6.78 -17.55 -1.51
C ALA A 368 7.83 -16.58 -0.95
N GLY A 369 8.09 -16.67 0.35
CA GLY A 369 9.18 -15.99 1.04
C GLY A 369 9.17 -14.48 0.85
N LEU A 370 10.32 -13.93 0.47
CA LEU A 370 10.48 -12.49 0.19
C LEU A 370 10.07 -12.12 -1.23
N THR A 371 9.98 -13.10 -2.14
CA THR A 371 9.93 -12.88 -3.58
C THR A 371 8.56 -13.25 -4.12
N VAL A 372 8.47 -14.26 -4.99
CA VAL A 372 7.24 -14.79 -5.57
C VAL A 372 7.43 -16.27 -5.83
N ALA A 373 6.45 -17.07 -5.46
CA ALA A 373 6.41 -18.50 -5.79
C ALA A 373 5.30 -18.79 -6.78
N ALA A 374 5.57 -19.72 -7.71
CA ALA A 374 4.54 -20.34 -8.51
C ALA A 374 4.04 -21.57 -7.75
N VAL A 375 2.75 -21.60 -7.41
CA VAL A 375 2.09 -22.71 -6.72
C VAL A 375 1.07 -23.32 -7.68
N LYS A 376 1.05 -24.65 -7.77
CA LYS A 376 0.08 -25.37 -8.60
C LYS A 376 -1.17 -25.66 -7.77
N ASP A 377 -2.28 -24.97 -8.06
CA ASP A 377 -3.59 -25.17 -7.41
C ASP A 377 -4.61 -25.63 -8.47
N ALA A 378 -5.45 -26.61 -8.13
CA ALA A 378 -6.43 -27.22 -9.06
C ALA A 378 -5.89 -27.64 -10.45
N GLY A 379 -4.58 -27.93 -10.56
CA GLY A 379 -3.94 -28.33 -11.82
C GLY A 379 -3.31 -27.19 -12.61
N GLU A 380 -3.50 -25.93 -12.21
CA GLU A 380 -2.98 -24.74 -12.87
C GLU A 380 -1.91 -24.03 -12.04
N TRP A 381 -0.96 -23.37 -12.70
CA TRP A 381 0.05 -22.57 -12.04
C TRP A 381 -0.49 -21.18 -11.70
N GLN A 382 -0.46 -20.83 -10.43
CA GLN A 382 -0.82 -19.52 -9.91
C GLN A 382 0.40 -18.87 -9.25
N LEU A 383 0.47 -17.54 -9.26
CA LEU A 383 1.52 -16.79 -8.59
C LEU A 383 1.06 -16.41 -7.18
N GLU A 384 1.92 -16.69 -6.20
CA GLU A 384 1.79 -16.27 -4.82
C GLU A 384 2.81 -15.16 -4.53
N ALA A 385 2.30 -13.98 -4.18
CA ALA A 385 3.12 -12.82 -3.83
C ALA A 385 3.83 -13.03 -2.49
N GLY A 386 5.15 -12.81 -2.46
CA GLY A 386 5.94 -12.77 -1.23
C GLY A 386 5.99 -11.38 -0.59
N ALA A 387 6.76 -11.26 0.49
CA ALA A 387 6.71 -10.09 1.37
C ALA A 387 7.04 -8.75 0.70
N LEU A 388 7.98 -8.71 -0.26
CA LEU A 388 8.33 -7.46 -0.96
C LEU A 388 7.21 -6.94 -1.86
N VAL A 389 6.47 -7.85 -2.51
CA VAL A 389 5.33 -7.50 -3.37
C VAL A 389 4.15 -7.07 -2.51
N LEU A 390 3.90 -7.76 -1.40
CA LEU A 390 2.87 -7.38 -0.43
C LEU A 390 3.16 -6.01 0.22
N ALA A 391 4.43 -5.62 0.34
CA ALA A 391 4.85 -4.34 0.91
C ALA A 391 4.95 -3.17 -0.10
N ASP A 392 4.50 -3.32 -1.36
CA ASP A 392 4.54 -2.23 -2.36
C ASP A 392 3.88 -0.94 -1.84
N GLY A 393 4.53 0.21 -2.02
CA GLY A 393 4.07 1.48 -1.47
C GLY A 393 4.12 1.58 0.05
N GLY A 394 4.73 0.63 0.76
CA GLY A 394 4.83 0.55 2.21
C GLY A 394 6.25 0.42 2.72
N VAL A 395 6.40 -0.26 3.85
CA VAL A 395 7.67 -0.58 4.51
C VAL A 395 7.82 -2.09 4.66
N CYS A 396 8.95 -2.65 4.23
CA CYS A 396 9.31 -4.05 4.44
C CYS A 396 10.37 -4.14 5.54
N CYS A 397 9.99 -4.71 6.69
CA CYS A 397 10.89 -4.93 7.82
C CYS A 397 11.48 -6.34 7.73
N ILE A 398 12.80 -6.45 7.63
CA ILE A 398 13.52 -7.73 7.55
C ILE A 398 14.42 -7.88 8.77
N ASP A 399 14.11 -8.84 9.65
CA ASP A 399 15.01 -9.23 10.73
C ASP A 399 15.99 -10.32 10.27
N GLU A 400 17.16 -10.41 10.89
CA GLU A 400 18.22 -11.36 10.55
C GLU A 400 18.61 -11.36 9.06
N PHE A 401 18.88 -10.17 8.51
CA PHE A 401 19.19 -10.01 7.08
C PHE A 401 20.41 -10.84 6.60
N SER A 402 21.36 -11.17 7.48
CA SER A 402 22.49 -12.06 7.15
C SER A 402 22.07 -13.50 6.86
N ALA A 403 20.94 -13.96 7.41
CA ALA A 403 20.46 -15.33 7.27
C ALA A 403 19.70 -15.62 5.96
N LEU A 404 19.62 -14.63 5.06
CA LEU A 404 18.92 -14.76 3.79
C LEU A 404 19.51 -15.85 2.88
N ARG A 405 18.63 -16.60 2.22
CA ARG A 405 18.96 -17.62 1.21
C ARG A 405 19.54 -16.97 -0.06
N GLY A 406 20.38 -17.70 -0.78
CA GLY A 406 21.04 -17.21 -2.01
C GLY A 406 20.09 -16.70 -3.09
N ASN A 407 18.97 -17.40 -3.34
CA ASN A 407 17.98 -17.01 -4.36
C ASN A 407 17.19 -15.73 -3.99
N ASP A 408 16.99 -15.49 -2.70
CA ASP A 408 16.29 -14.28 -2.24
C ASP A 408 17.22 -13.06 -2.34
N ARG A 409 18.54 -13.25 -2.17
CA ARG A 409 19.54 -12.17 -2.31
C ARG A 409 19.55 -11.57 -3.71
N THR A 410 19.50 -12.39 -4.77
CA THR A 410 19.46 -11.89 -6.16
C THR A 410 18.19 -11.11 -6.45
N SER A 411 17.06 -11.57 -5.92
CA SER A 411 15.76 -10.90 -6.10
C SER A 411 15.70 -9.57 -5.33
N ILE A 412 16.28 -9.51 -4.13
CA ILE A 412 16.42 -8.25 -3.37
C ILE A 412 17.30 -7.25 -4.13
N HIS A 413 18.37 -7.69 -4.79
CA HIS A 413 19.19 -6.80 -5.63
C HIS A 413 18.36 -6.13 -6.73
N GLU A 414 17.50 -6.89 -7.39
CA GLU A 414 16.59 -6.36 -8.42
C GLU A 414 15.56 -5.41 -7.80
N ALA A 415 14.91 -5.81 -6.71
CA ALA A 415 13.91 -5.00 -6.01
C ALA A 415 14.47 -3.67 -5.49
N MET A 416 15.68 -3.66 -4.94
CA MET A 416 16.31 -2.43 -4.42
C MET A 416 16.77 -1.49 -5.55
N GLU A 417 17.21 -2.02 -6.70
CA GLU A 417 17.72 -1.19 -7.79
C GLU A 417 16.59 -0.67 -8.69
N GLN A 418 15.73 -1.58 -9.17
CA GLN A 418 14.73 -1.30 -10.19
C GLN A 418 13.34 -1.07 -9.63
N GLN A 419 13.13 -1.38 -8.34
CA GLN A 419 11.80 -1.33 -7.69
C GLN A 419 10.75 -2.20 -8.38
N THR A 420 11.25 -3.23 -9.07
CA THR A 420 10.45 -4.24 -9.75
C THR A 420 11.09 -5.60 -9.54
N LEU A 421 10.27 -6.63 -9.46
CA LEU A 421 10.69 -8.03 -9.47
C LEU A 421 10.20 -8.67 -10.77
N SER A 422 11.13 -9.14 -11.59
CA SER A 422 10.84 -9.97 -12.74
C SER A 422 10.80 -11.44 -12.33
N VAL A 423 9.69 -12.10 -12.64
CA VAL A 423 9.47 -13.50 -12.29
C VAL A 423 9.18 -14.25 -13.58
N ALA A 424 10.02 -15.23 -13.87
CA ALA A 424 9.82 -16.21 -14.95
C ALA A 424 9.80 -17.60 -14.33
N LYS A 425 8.62 -18.06 -13.90
CA LYS A 425 8.43 -19.38 -13.25
C LYS A 425 7.22 -20.09 -13.81
N ALA A 426 7.35 -21.39 -14.08
CA ALA A 426 6.24 -22.25 -14.53
C ALA A 426 5.49 -21.74 -15.78
N GLY A 427 6.21 -21.12 -16.73
CA GLY A 427 5.62 -20.55 -17.95
C GLY A 427 4.98 -19.16 -17.78
N LEU A 428 4.97 -18.62 -16.56
CA LEU A 428 4.48 -17.27 -16.25
C LEU A 428 5.67 -16.31 -16.24
N VAL A 429 5.63 -15.31 -17.12
CA VAL A 429 6.59 -14.21 -17.16
C VAL A 429 5.85 -12.93 -16.77
N CYS A 430 6.14 -12.40 -15.59
CA CYS A 430 5.53 -11.17 -15.10
C CYS A 430 6.57 -10.23 -14.48
N LYS A 431 6.26 -8.93 -14.49
CA LYS A 431 7.01 -7.91 -13.76
C LYS A 431 6.10 -7.32 -12.70
N LEU A 432 6.45 -7.52 -11.43
CA LEU A 432 5.70 -7.03 -10.29
C LEU A 432 6.40 -5.80 -9.71
N GLN A 433 5.65 -4.82 -9.24
CA GLN A 433 6.22 -3.61 -8.64
C GLN A 433 6.51 -3.85 -7.16
N THR A 434 7.66 -3.37 -6.69
CA THR A 434 8.13 -3.48 -5.30
C THR A 434 8.71 -2.15 -4.82
N ARG A 435 7.94 -1.08 -4.93
CA ARG A 435 8.27 0.28 -4.48
C ARG A 435 8.09 0.36 -2.96
N CYS A 436 8.92 -0.37 -2.23
CA CYS A 436 8.86 -0.45 -0.77
C CYS A 436 10.16 0.09 -0.14
N SER A 437 10.04 0.73 1.01
CA SER A 437 11.19 1.07 1.84
C SER A 437 11.60 -0.15 2.66
N ILE A 438 12.82 -0.66 2.45
CA ILE A 438 13.38 -1.77 3.24
C ILE A 438 14.07 -1.22 4.49
N ILE A 439 13.66 -1.75 5.64
CA ILE A 439 14.30 -1.55 6.94
C ILE A 439 14.81 -2.92 7.37
N ALA A 440 16.12 -3.10 7.37
CA ALA A 440 16.76 -4.37 7.69
C ALA A 440 17.50 -4.29 9.02
N ALA A 441 17.43 -5.34 9.83
CA ALA A 441 18.30 -5.54 10.97
C ALA A 441 19.24 -6.71 10.72
N CYS A 442 20.50 -6.53 11.10
CA CYS A 442 21.52 -7.56 11.00
C CYS A 442 22.35 -7.60 12.28
N ASN A 443 22.73 -8.81 12.69
CA ASN A 443 23.69 -9.01 13.75
C ASN A 443 25.11 -9.05 13.16
N SER A 444 26.09 -8.50 13.88
CA SER A 444 27.50 -8.67 13.55
C SER A 444 27.94 -10.12 13.78
N LYS A 445 28.94 -10.57 13.00
CA LYS A 445 29.62 -11.84 13.28
C LYS A 445 30.56 -11.64 14.47
N GLY A 446 30.06 -11.92 15.67
CA GLY A 446 30.79 -11.64 16.91
C GLY A 446 30.69 -10.17 17.31
N ARG A 447 31.64 -9.71 18.14
CA ARG A 447 31.70 -8.30 18.56
C ARG A 447 32.19 -7.45 17.39
N PHE A 448 31.59 -6.28 17.23
CA PHE A 448 32.00 -5.36 16.19
C PHE A 448 33.42 -4.82 16.46
N GLU A 449 34.38 -5.17 15.61
CA GLU A 449 35.75 -4.63 15.66
C GLU A 449 35.87 -3.42 14.71
N GLU A 450 36.30 -2.28 15.26
CA GLU A 450 36.40 -1.01 14.53
C GLU A 450 37.53 -0.97 13.47
N GLY A 451 38.40 -1.99 13.44
CA GLY A 451 39.53 -2.09 12.50
C GLY A 451 39.25 -2.87 11.22
N GLU A 452 38.17 -3.67 11.17
CA GLU A 452 37.82 -4.48 10.00
C GLU A 452 36.81 -3.79 9.07
N LEU A 453 36.82 -4.21 7.80
CA LEU A 453 35.85 -3.76 6.80
C LEU A 453 34.42 -4.15 7.22
N LEU A 454 33.47 -3.23 7.02
CA LEU A 454 32.05 -3.46 7.32
C LEU A 454 31.49 -4.70 6.59
N SER A 455 31.97 -5.01 5.39
CA SER A 455 31.56 -6.21 4.65
C SER A 455 31.96 -7.52 5.36
N ALA A 456 33.12 -7.53 6.02
CA ALA A 456 33.60 -8.69 6.77
C ALA A 456 32.77 -8.88 8.05
N ASN A 457 32.57 -7.79 8.80
CA ASN A 457 31.80 -7.78 10.05
C ASN A 457 30.32 -8.21 9.89
N VAL A 458 29.69 -7.83 8.77
CA VAL A 458 28.25 -8.10 8.53
C VAL A 458 28.02 -9.37 7.69
N ALA A 459 29.08 -9.90 7.05
CA ALA A 459 29.01 -11.02 6.11
C ALA A 459 28.05 -10.81 4.93
N LEU A 460 27.94 -9.56 4.48
CA LEU A 460 27.18 -9.17 3.31
C LEU A 460 28.12 -8.70 2.20
N ALA A 461 27.76 -9.01 0.96
CA ALA A 461 28.53 -8.58 -0.19
C ALA A 461 28.44 -7.04 -0.36
N SER A 462 29.57 -6.41 -0.71
CA SER A 462 29.66 -4.96 -0.96
C SER A 462 28.59 -4.39 -1.92
N PRO A 463 28.16 -5.11 -2.99
CA PRO A 463 27.06 -4.63 -3.84
C PRO A 463 25.72 -4.43 -3.12
N LEU A 464 25.40 -5.19 -2.06
CA LEU A 464 24.19 -4.97 -1.25
C LEU A 464 24.35 -3.74 -0.36
N LEU A 465 25.49 -3.61 0.31
CA LEU A 465 25.76 -2.51 1.23
C LEU A 465 25.71 -1.14 0.53
N SER A 466 26.16 -1.06 -0.72
CA SER A 466 26.08 0.17 -1.52
C SER A 466 24.66 0.67 -1.84
N ARG A 467 23.64 -0.18 -1.65
CA ARG A 467 22.22 0.13 -1.96
C ARG A 467 21.42 0.57 -0.74
N PHE A 468 21.99 0.44 0.46
CA PHE A 468 21.41 1.03 1.65
C PHE A 468 21.85 2.49 1.74
N ASP A 469 20.89 3.40 1.85
CA ASP A 469 21.15 4.83 2.02
C ASP A 469 21.86 5.06 3.36
N LEU A 470 21.39 4.40 4.42
CA LEU A 470 21.97 4.46 5.76
C LEU A 470 22.31 3.07 6.29
N ILE A 471 23.50 2.94 6.85
CA ILE A 471 23.95 1.77 7.62
C ILE A 471 24.37 2.27 8.99
N ILE A 472 23.56 2.02 10.02
CA ILE A 472 23.86 2.46 11.39
C ILE A 472 24.42 1.28 12.16
N VAL A 473 25.63 1.46 12.70
CA VAL A 473 26.26 0.47 13.58
C VAL A 473 25.96 0.85 15.03
N MET A 474 25.27 -0.05 15.73
CA MET A 474 24.96 0.02 17.14
C MET A 474 25.90 -0.92 17.88
N ALA A 475 27.04 -0.42 18.34
CA ALA A 475 28.00 -1.17 19.12
C ALA A 475 27.80 -0.88 20.61
N ASP A 476 27.72 -1.93 21.43
CA ASP A 476 27.54 -1.79 22.87
C ASP A 476 28.79 -1.18 23.54
N LYS A 477 28.78 0.15 23.72
CA LYS A 477 29.80 0.87 24.48
C LYS A 477 29.47 0.80 25.96
N ARG A 478 30.15 -0.08 26.69
CA ARG A 478 30.07 -0.21 28.16
C ARG A 478 30.42 1.11 28.84
N SER A 479 29.42 1.93 29.12
CA SER A 479 29.59 3.24 29.73
C SER A 479 28.70 3.36 30.96
N VAL A 480 29.32 3.68 32.10
CA VAL A 480 28.66 3.67 33.41
C VAL A 480 27.50 4.67 33.47
N ASP A 481 27.64 5.82 32.84
CA ASP A 481 26.62 6.88 32.84
C ASP A 481 25.40 6.55 31.96
N TRP A 482 25.65 5.91 30.81
CA TRP A 482 24.59 5.40 29.95
C TRP A 482 23.83 4.28 30.65
N ASP A 483 24.54 3.30 31.22
CA ASP A 483 23.93 2.16 31.92
C ASP A 483 23.09 2.63 33.12
N ARG A 484 23.56 3.66 33.84
CA ARG A 484 22.79 4.29 34.92
C ARG A 484 21.52 4.95 34.38
N SER A 485 21.62 5.75 33.33
CA SER A 485 20.46 6.44 32.73
C SER A 485 19.45 5.47 32.10
N LEU A 486 19.95 4.40 31.48
CA LEU A 486 19.15 3.35 30.88
C LEU A 486 18.42 2.53 31.95
N SER A 487 19.13 2.09 33.00
CA SER A 487 18.55 1.28 34.07
C SER A 487 17.48 2.02 34.86
N THR A 488 17.68 3.30 35.18
CA THR A 488 16.65 4.13 35.83
C THR A 488 15.41 4.26 34.95
N SER A 489 15.58 4.53 33.65
CA SER A 489 14.47 4.63 32.69
C SER A 489 13.68 3.32 32.53
N ILE A 490 14.36 2.17 32.45
CA ILE A 490 13.73 0.85 32.34
C ILE A 490 12.95 0.50 33.61
N LEU A 491 13.51 0.77 34.79
CA LEU A 491 12.86 0.52 36.08
C LEU A 491 11.63 1.42 36.28
N GLU A 492 11.72 2.70 35.88
CA GLU A 492 10.57 3.61 35.88
C GLU A 492 9.45 3.14 34.95
N THR A 493 9.81 2.69 33.75
CA THR A 493 8.84 2.21 32.75
C THR A 493 8.13 0.96 33.26
N SER A 494 8.87 0.06 33.93
CA SER A 494 8.32 -1.17 34.51
C SER A 494 7.42 -0.89 35.71
N SER A 495 7.76 0.09 36.55
CA SER A 495 6.98 0.47 37.74
C SER A 495 5.67 1.19 37.40
N LYS A 496 5.61 1.87 36.24
CA LYS A 496 4.42 2.62 35.76
C LYS A 496 3.43 1.78 34.96
N GLY A 497 3.54 0.44 34.99
CA GLY A 497 2.71 -0.50 34.22
C GLY A 497 1.18 -0.36 34.36
N GLY A 498 0.68 0.37 35.37
CA GLY A 498 -0.74 0.68 35.56
C GLY A 498 -1.22 2.06 35.08
N THR A 499 -0.32 2.97 34.67
CA THR A 499 -0.65 4.40 34.45
C THR A 499 -0.08 4.97 33.16
N ARG A 500 -0.03 4.15 32.08
CA ARG A 500 0.33 4.58 30.71
C ARG A 500 -0.43 5.83 30.22
N ARG A 501 -1.61 6.10 30.78
CA ARG A 501 -2.47 7.25 30.44
C ARG A 501 -1.90 8.62 30.82
N LYS A 502 -1.05 8.75 31.85
CA LYS A 502 -0.59 10.06 32.36
C LYS A 502 0.68 10.62 31.70
N GLN A 503 1.47 9.81 30.98
CA GLN A 503 2.63 10.32 30.23
C GLN A 503 2.24 10.90 28.86
N ASN A 504 1.21 10.36 28.21
CA ASN A 504 0.68 10.89 26.94
C ASN A 504 0.13 12.33 27.08
N GLU A 505 -0.38 12.69 28.26
CA GLU A 505 -0.82 14.07 28.57
C GLU A 505 0.33 15.10 28.59
N ARG A 506 1.59 14.68 28.76
CA ARG A 506 2.75 15.60 28.79
C ARG A 506 3.40 15.81 27.44
N THR A 507 3.27 14.87 26.50
CA THR A 507 3.86 14.98 25.15
C THR A 507 2.86 15.43 24.09
N GLY A 508 1.55 15.27 24.31
CA GLY A 508 0.50 15.77 23.40
C GLY A 508 0.43 15.08 22.04
N VAL A 509 1.26 14.07 21.77
CA VAL A 509 1.27 13.29 20.52
C VAL A 509 1.10 11.82 20.86
N ASP A 510 -0.11 11.31 20.63
CA ASP A 510 -0.43 9.89 20.74
C ASP A 510 0.13 9.10 19.56
N PHE A 511 0.38 7.80 19.77
CA PHE A 511 0.88 6.90 18.72
C PHE A 511 0.00 6.88 17.46
N GLU A 512 -1.33 6.99 17.62
CA GLU A 512 -2.28 7.08 16.51
C GLU A 512 -2.16 8.41 15.75
N THR A 513 -1.98 9.52 16.46
CA THR A 513 -1.75 10.84 15.82
C THR A 513 -0.43 10.87 15.05
N LEU A 514 0.63 10.24 15.56
CA LEU A 514 1.91 10.10 14.86
C LEU A 514 1.76 9.26 13.59
N LYS A 515 1.01 8.15 13.66
CA LYS A 515 0.72 7.30 12.50
C LYS A 515 -0.05 8.07 11.42
N ALA A 516 -1.07 8.82 11.80
CA ALA A 516 -1.82 9.67 10.89
C ALA A 516 -0.93 10.77 10.29
N TYR A 517 -0.05 11.37 11.10
CA TYR A 517 0.89 12.40 10.67
C TYR A 517 1.89 11.89 9.62
N VAL A 518 2.50 10.73 9.86
CA VAL A 518 3.42 10.10 8.90
C VAL A 518 2.71 9.79 7.57
N ASN A 519 1.46 9.35 7.62
CA ASN A 519 0.67 9.08 6.41
C ASN A 519 0.35 10.37 5.63
N PHE A 520 -0.03 11.44 6.34
CA PHE A 520 -0.28 12.77 5.75
C PHE A 520 0.98 13.31 5.07
N VAL A 521 2.09 13.38 5.80
CA VAL A 521 3.38 13.91 5.33
C VAL A 521 3.92 13.13 4.12
N ARG A 522 3.71 11.81 4.08
CA ARG A 522 4.17 10.97 2.97
C ARG A 522 3.42 11.23 1.66
N ASN A 523 2.12 11.52 1.73
CA ASN A 523 1.25 11.57 0.57
C ASN A 523 1.02 12.99 0.04
N GLU A 524 0.88 13.98 0.92
CA GLU A 524 0.48 15.34 0.55
C GLU A 524 1.67 16.27 0.28
N LEU A 525 2.77 16.13 1.03
CA LEU A 525 3.89 17.06 0.94
C LEU A 525 4.90 16.66 -0.15
N ARG A 526 5.24 17.62 -1.01
CA ARG A 526 6.25 17.47 -2.06
C ARG A 526 7.24 18.64 -2.03
N PRO A 527 8.21 18.64 -1.08
CA PRO A 527 9.15 19.74 -0.97
C PRO A 527 10.08 19.84 -2.18
N THR A 528 10.37 21.08 -2.60
CA THR A 528 11.37 21.39 -3.61
C THR A 528 12.72 21.69 -2.96
N MET A 529 13.83 21.39 -3.64
CA MET A 529 15.16 21.66 -3.08
C MET A 529 15.50 23.16 -3.15
N ALA A 530 15.89 23.79 -2.04
CA ALA A 530 16.40 25.17 -2.08
C ALA A 530 17.85 25.21 -2.61
N HIS A 531 18.25 26.33 -3.20
CA HIS A 531 19.59 26.49 -3.76
C HIS A 531 20.70 26.30 -2.70
N GLY A 532 20.55 26.90 -1.51
CA GLY A 532 21.53 26.75 -0.43
C GLY A 532 21.75 25.29 -0.02
N ALA A 533 20.69 24.50 0.09
CA ALA A 533 20.77 23.07 0.38
C ALA A 533 21.51 22.30 -0.72
N ARG A 534 21.25 22.59 -2.00
CA ARG A 534 21.96 21.97 -3.13
C ARG A 534 23.46 22.22 -3.08
N VAL A 535 23.89 23.44 -2.77
CA VAL A 535 25.31 23.82 -2.66
C VAL A 535 25.99 23.03 -1.53
N VAL A 536 25.36 22.97 -0.35
CA VAL A 536 25.92 22.26 0.82
C VAL A 536 26.07 20.76 0.54
N LEU A 537 25.02 20.11 0.02
CA LEU A 537 25.07 18.69 -0.34
C LEU A 537 26.09 18.40 -1.45
N GLY A 538 26.16 19.27 -2.46
CA GLY A 538 27.11 19.14 -3.56
C GLY A 538 28.57 19.28 -3.11
N LYS A 539 28.86 20.21 -2.21
CA LYS A 539 30.21 20.38 -1.63
C LYS A 539 30.59 19.20 -0.74
N TYR A 540 29.68 18.72 0.10
CA TYR A 540 29.92 17.54 0.93
C TYR A 540 30.21 16.31 0.06
N TYR A 541 29.45 16.12 -1.02
CA TYR A 541 29.70 15.07 -2.00
C TYR A 541 31.08 15.17 -2.66
N GLN A 542 31.51 16.38 -3.05
CA GLN A 542 32.84 16.62 -3.62
C GLN A 542 33.95 16.31 -2.62
N LEU A 543 33.81 16.71 -1.35
CA LEU A 543 34.76 16.36 -0.30
C LEU A 543 34.86 14.85 -0.13
N GLN A 544 33.72 14.16 -0.09
CA GLN A 544 33.70 12.70 0.09
C GLN A 544 34.31 11.95 -1.11
N ARG A 545 34.22 12.51 -2.34
CA ARG A 545 34.90 11.97 -3.52
C ARG A 545 36.41 12.21 -3.54
N ARG A 546 36.89 13.29 -2.90
CA ARG A 546 38.32 13.63 -2.84
C ARG A 546 39.10 12.83 -1.79
N ALA A 547 38.40 12.23 -0.82
CA ALA A 547 39.04 11.44 0.22
C ALA A 547 39.49 10.07 -0.31
N ASP A 548 40.81 9.86 -0.41
CA ASP A 548 41.44 8.64 -0.96
C ASP A 548 41.28 7.36 -0.12
N LEU A 549 40.65 7.43 1.06
CA LEU A 549 40.67 6.37 2.08
C LEU A 549 39.44 5.45 2.13
N ARG A 550 38.60 5.34 1.08
CA ARG A 550 37.32 4.61 1.21
C ARG A 550 36.95 3.61 0.12
N ASP A 551 36.21 2.60 0.58
CA ASP A 551 35.41 1.61 -0.15
C ASP A 551 34.75 2.24 -1.40
N VAL A 552 35.32 1.98 -2.58
CA VAL A 552 34.92 2.54 -3.88
C VAL A 552 33.42 2.33 -4.17
N ALA A 553 32.81 1.32 -3.53
CA ALA A 553 31.40 1.01 -3.65
C ALA A 553 30.46 2.11 -3.11
N ARG A 554 30.90 2.95 -2.16
CA ARG A 554 30.01 3.87 -1.41
C ARG A 554 30.06 5.33 -1.86
N THR A 555 31.08 5.77 -2.59
CA THR A 555 31.27 7.17 -3.03
C THR A 555 30.69 7.45 -4.42
N THR A 556 29.74 6.63 -4.85
CA THR A 556 29.09 6.72 -6.17
C THR A 556 28.02 7.81 -6.22
N ILE A 557 27.34 7.96 -7.35
CA ILE A 557 26.21 8.90 -7.51
C ILE A 557 25.08 8.58 -6.52
N ARG A 558 24.94 7.30 -6.09
CA ARG A 558 23.92 6.86 -5.14
C ARG A 558 23.98 7.61 -3.81
N LEU A 559 25.18 7.94 -3.32
CA LEU A 559 25.35 8.71 -2.10
C LEU A 559 24.65 10.08 -2.18
N LEU A 560 24.82 10.79 -3.30
CA LEU A 560 24.19 12.09 -3.48
C LEU A 560 22.67 11.95 -3.54
N GLU A 561 22.17 10.90 -4.22
CA GLU A 561 20.73 10.59 -4.21
C GLU A 561 20.21 10.29 -2.80
N SER A 562 20.95 9.52 -2.00
CA SER A 562 20.61 9.23 -0.60
C SER A 562 20.54 10.51 0.24
N LEU A 563 21.51 11.43 0.08
CA LEU A 563 21.52 12.72 0.78
C LEU A 563 20.31 13.58 0.41
N ILE A 564 19.95 13.65 -0.88
CA ILE A 564 18.77 14.39 -1.35
C ILE A 564 17.49 13.77 -0.76
N ARG A 565 17.34 12.44 -0.80
CA ARG A 565 16.18 11.73 -0.23
C ARG A 565 16.04 11.98 1.27
N LEU A 566 17.14 11.94 2.02
CA LEU A 566 17.14 12.20 3.46
C LEU A 566 16.77 13.66 3.78
N ALA A 567 17.29 14.61 3.00
CA ALA A 567 16.98 16.03 3.19
C ALA A 567 15.51 16.33 2.88
N GLN A 568 14.98 15.76 1.80
CA GLN A 568 13.54 15.83 1.47
C GLN A 568 12.67 15.18 2.56
N ALA A 569 13.07 14.00 3.05
CA ALA A 569 12.35 13.33 4.14
C ALA A 569 12.35 14.15 5.43
N HIS A 570 13.45 14.86 5.73
CA HIS A 570 13.53 15.73 6.90
C HIS A 570 12.66 16.98 6.74
N ALA A 571 12.70 17.64 5.58
CA ALA A 571 11.81 18.76 5.28
C ALA A 571 10.32 18.37 5.38
N LYS A 572 9.97 17.18 4.87
CA LYS A 572 8.65 16.58 5.04
C LYS A 572 8.28 16.37 6.50
N LEU A 573 9.18 15.80 7.31
CA LEU A 573 8.96 15.61 8.75
C LEU A 573 8.66 16.94 9.46
N MET A 574 9.24 18.05 8.99
CA MET A 574 9.05 19.40 9.51
C MET A 574 7.86 20.16 8.88
N CYS A 575 7.07 19.52 8.00
CA CYS A 575 6.00 20.16 7.22
C CYS A 575 6.46 21.38 6.39
N ARG A 576 7.65 21.32 5.78
CA ARG A 576 8.18 22.40 4.92
C ARG A 576 7.89 22.15 3.44
N GLU A 577 7.63 23.23 2.70
CA GLU A 577 7.44 23.22 1.24
C GLU A 577 8.76 23.28 0.46
N SER A 578 9.84 23.70 1.11
CA SER A 578 11.19 23.69 0.52
C SER A 578 12.20 23.10 1.50
N VAL A 579 13.23 22.46 0.94
CA VAL A 579 14.34 21.87 1.71
C VAL A 579 15.34 22.94 2.06
N GLU A 580 15.46 23.27 3.34
CA GLU A 580 16.38 24.30 3.83
C GLU A 580 17.80 23.76 4.07
N VAL A 581 18.75 24.66 4.30
CA VAL A 581 20.13 24.32 4.66
C VAL A 581 20.19 23.49 5.95
N SER A 582 19.30 23.74 6.90
CA SER A 582 19.22 22.96 8.14
C SER A 582 18.92 21.48 7.89
N ASP A 583 18.06 21.20 6.92
CA ASP A 583 17.67 19.84 6.55
C ASP A 583 18.83 19.10 5.87
N ALA A 584 19.61 19.82 5.06
CA ALA A 584 20.83 19.32 4.46
C ALA A 584 21.90 19.00 5.52
N ILE A 585 22.08 19.86 6.52
CA ILE A 585 23.02 19.65 7.63
C ILE A 585 22.65 18.39 8.42
N TRP A 586 21.38 18.21 8.80
CA TRP A 586 20.94 17.00 9.51
C TRP A 586 21.13 15.73 8.68
N SER A 587 20.94 15.82 7.36
CA SER A 587 21.21 14.69 6.45
C SER A 587 22.69 14.31 6.43
N ILE A 588 23.60 15.30 6.43
CA ILE A 588 25.05 15.09 6.54
C ILE A 588 25.40 14.48 7.90
N VAL A 589 24.81 14.96 8.99
CA VAL A 589 25.03 14.40 10.34
C VAL A 589 24.62 12.92 10.39
N LEU A 590 23.46 12.57 9.82
CA LEU A 590 23.02 11.18 9.71
C LEU A 590 23.94 10.34 8.81
N MET A 591 24.47 10.92 7.74
CA MET A 591 25.41 10.22 6.87
C MET A 591 26.75 9.96 7.57
N GLU A 592 27.31 10.94 8.28
CA GLU A 592 28.56 10.77 9.04
C GLU A 592 28.39 9.75 10.18
N THR A 593 27.22 9.70 10.84
CA THR A 593 26.94 8.66 11.85
C THR A 593 26.85 7.27 11.24
N SER A 594 26.33 7.15 10.01
CA SER A 594 26.36 5.89 9.26
C SER A 594 27.77 5.46 8.83
N LEU A 595 28.71 6.38 8.78
CA LEU A 595 30.08 6.17 8.31
C LEU A 595 31.09 6.03 9.46
N ALA A 596 30.63 5.77 10.69
CA ALA A 596 31.39 5.90 11.93
C ALA A 596 32.80 5.27 11.95
N THR A 597 33.08 4.25 11.14
CA THR A 597 34.43 3.67 10.99
C THR A 597 35.43 4.62 10.29
N GLN A 598 34.97 5.66 9.57
CA GLN A 598 35.79 6.49 8.69
C GLN A 598 35.45 8.00 8.74
N SER A 599 34.92 8.58 9.82
CA SER A 599 34.40 9.98 9.80
C SER A 599 35.39 11.00 9.22
N LEU A 600 35.01 11.63 8.10
CA LEU A 600 35.86 12.58 7.37
C LEU A 600 35.80 13.97 8.01
N LEU A 601 34.63 14.31 8.53
CA LEU A 601 34.39 15.56 9.22
C LEU A 601 34.87 15.52 10.67
N GLY A 602 35.55 14.45 11.13
CA GLY A 602 36.00 14.31 12.53
C GLY A 602 34.88 14.35 13.56
N MET A 603 33.63 14.36 13.10
CA MET A 603 32.43 14.30 13.92
C MET A 603 32.19 12.84 14.26
N ARG A 604 32.13 12.54 15.55
CA ARG A 604 31.55 11.29 16.04
C ARG A 604 30.32 11.65 16.86
N PRO A 605 29.19 11.99 16.23
CA PRO A 605 27.97 12.19 16.99
C PRO A 605 27.68 10.89 17.71
N ASP A 606 27.66 10.92 19.04
CA ASP A 606 27.50 9.70 19.80
C ASP A 606 26.08 9.20 19.57
N VAL A 607 25.97 7.96 19.09
CA VAL A 607 24.68 7.32 18.79
C VAL A 607 23.82 7.25 20.06
N TYR A 608 24.49 7.22 21.23
CA TYR A 608 23.94 7.18 22.57
C TYR A 608 23.74 8.56 23.22
N ALA A 609 23.98 9.66 22.50
CA ALA A 609 23.81 10.99 23.06
C ALA A 609 22.38 11.20 23.59
N VAL A 610 22.30 11.60 24.86
CA VAL A 610 21.08 12.07 25.53
C VAL A 610 20.70 13.41 24.88
N PRO A 611 19.40 13.70 24.68
CA PRO A 611 18.98 14.95 24.03
C PRO A 611 19.49 16.14 24.85
N ALA A 612 20.15 17.08 24.17
CA ALA A 612 20.66 18.28 24.82
C ALA A 612 19.50 19.08 25.44
N GLU A 613 19.76 19.73 26.59
CA GLU A 613 18.78 20.61 27.25
C GLU A 613 18.31 21.76 26.34
N SER A 614 19.11 22.10 25.30
CA SER A 614 18.73 22.98 24.19
C SER A 614 19.09 22.36 22.82
N PRO A 615 18.11 21.87 22.04
CA PRO A 615 18.33 21.31 20.70
C PRO A 615 18.98 22.28 19.70
N THR A 616 18.71 23.59 19.85
CA THR A 616 19.23 24.64 18.98
C THR A 616 20.75 24.79 19.11
N ALA A 617 21.29 24.79 20.33
CA ALA A 617 22.73 24.94 20.56
C ALA A 617 23.54 23.77 20.00
N GLN A 618 22.99 22.55 20.08
CA GLN A 618 23.61 21.38 19.47
C GLN A 618 23.62 21.47 17.93
N TYR A 619 22.53 21.98 17.35
CA TYR A 619 22.46 22.25 15.92
C TYR A 619 23.46 23.32 15.49
N ASP A 620 23.58 24.44 16.22
CA ASP A 620 24.52 25.52 15.89
C ASP A 620 25.97 25.03 15.90
N GLN A 621 26.32 24.11 16.80
CA GLN A 621 27.63 23.46 16.83
C GLN A 621 27.87 22.59 15.57
N TYR A 622 26.88 21.80 15.18
CA TYR A 622 26.96 20.98 13.98
C TYR A 622 27.05 21.83 12.72
N GLU A 623 26.20 22.85 12.60
CA GLU A 623 26.20 23.80 11.50
C GLU A 623 27.55 24.48 11.37
N THR A 624 28.07 25.06 12.46
CA THR A 624 29.37 25.75 12.43
C THR A 624 30.49 24.80 12.04
N THR A 625 30.52 23.58 12.57
CA THR A 625 31.57 22.60 12.27
C THR A 625 31.51 22.12 10.81
N ILE A 626 30.30 21.91 10.28
CA ILE A 626 30.10 21.43 8.91
C ILE A 626 30.40 22.54 7.90
N LEU A 627 29.90 23.76 8.13
CA LEU A 627 30.13 24.89 7.23
C LEU A 627 31.60 25.32 7.19
N THR A 628 32.28 25.34 8.34
CA THR A 628 33.72 25.64 8.40
C THR A 628 34.55 24.61 7.63
N LYS A 629 34.23 23.31 7.77
CA LYS A 629 34.94 22.24 7.04
C LYS A 629 34.61 22.18 5.55
N LEU A 630 33.42 22.63 5.16
CA LEU A 630 33.01 22.72 3.76
C LEU A 630 33.50 24.02 3.08
N GLU A 631 34.09 24.95 3.84
CA GLU A 631 34.52 26.28 3.38
C GLU A 631 33.36 27.08 2.75
N ILE A 632 32.14 26.94 3.30
CA ILE A 632 30.94 27.60 2.77
C ILE A 632 30.60 28.82 3.63
N ASN A 633 30.54 29.99 2.99
CA ASN A 633 29.99 31.21 3.58
C ASN A 633 28.53 31.40 3.14
N LEU A 634 27.57 31.13 4.04
CA LEU A 634 26.13 31.28 3.77
C LEU A 634 25.76 32.69 3.28
N LYS A 635 26.40 33.73 3.83
CA LYS A 635 26.18 35.14 3.43
C LYS A 635 26.51 35.44 1.95
N VAL A 636 27.39 34.64 1.35
CA VAL A 636 27.74 34.77 -0.08
C VAL A 636 26.70 34.08 -0.97
N ILE A 637 26.01 33.06 -0.45
CA ILE A 637 24.98 32.32 -1.19
C ILE A 637 23.72 33.16 -1.32
N ASP A 638 23.26 33.80 -0.24
CA ASP A 638 22.06 34.64 -0.27
C ASP A 638 22.25 35.87 -1.18
N THR A 639 23.46 36.43 -1.22
CA THR A 639 23.79 37.57 -2.08
C THR A 639 23.99 37.17 -3.55
N ALA A 640 24.42 35.94 -3.84
CA ALA A 640 24.49 35.41 -5.20
C ALA A 640 23.09 35.04 -5.74
N HIS A 641 22.18 34.57 -4.89
CA HIS A 641 20.79 34.27 -5.25
C HIS A 641 20.00 35.54 -5.60
N LEU A 642 20.11 36.58 -4.77
CA LEU A 642 19.49 37.89 -5.04
C LEU A 642 19.97 38.52 -6.37
N LYS A 643 21.19 38.20 -6.81
CA LYS A 643 21.72 38.64 -8.11
C LYS A 643 21.21 37.78 -9.27
N LEU A 644 21.12 36.46 -9.09
CA LEU A 644 20.61 35.54 -10.11
C LEU A 644 19.11 35.70 -10.35
N ASP A 645 18.31 35.99 -9.31
CA ASP A 645 16.89 36.32 -9.46
C ASP A 645 16.71 37.67 -10.16
N ALA A 646 17.55 38.67 -9.85
CA ALA A 646 17.55 39.94 -10.55
C ALA A 646 17.94 39.81 -12.04
N GLU A 647 18.94 38.97 -12.34
CA GLU A 647 19.32 38.66 -13.73
C GLU A 647 18.26 37.83 -14.45
N ALA A 648 17.58 36.89 -13.77
CA ALA A 648 16.49 36.10 -14.34
C ALA A 648 15.23 36.96 -14.62
N ASP A 649 14.90 37.89 -13.72
CA ASP A 649 13.81 38.86 -13.90
C ASP A 649 14.14 39.88 -15.01
N GLU A 650 15.41 40.28 -15.17
CA GLU A 650 15.86 41.10 -16.31
C GLU A 650 15.74 40.33 -17.65
N ILE A 651 16.09 39.05 -17.68
CA ILE A 651 15.95 38.20 -18.87
C ILE A 651 14.46 37.98 -19.21
N LEU A 652 13.61 37.74 -18.21
CA LEU A 652 12.15 37.61 -18.40
C LEU A 652 11.49 38.92 -18.84
N CYS A 653 11.95 40.08 -18.36
CA CYS A 653 11.48 41.39 -18.83
C CYS A 653 11.95 41.72 -20.26
N SER A 654 13.08 41.18 -20.70
CA SER A 654 13.58 41.34 -22.08
C SER A 654 12.80 40.52 -23.11
N TRP A 655 12.07 39.48 -22.67
CA TRP A 655 11.19 38.65 -23.50
C TRP A 655 9.75 39.18 -23.52
N LYS A 656 9.56 40.44 -23.95
CA LYS A 656 8.24 40.88 -24.45
C LYS A 656 8.16 40.56 -25.94
N PRO A 657 7.22 39.71 -26.40
CA PRO A 657 7.06 39.46 -27.81
C PRO A 657 6.58 40.75 -28.47
N THR A 658 7.37 41.26 -29.42
CA THR A 658 6.92 42.30 -30.36
C THR A 658 5.65 41.81 -31.06
N GLN A 659 4.61 42.64 -30.99
CA GLN A 659 3.27 42.43 -31.56
C GLN A 659 3.27 41.98 -33.03
#